data_AF-W2QJJ4-F1
#
_entry.id   AF-W2QJJ4-F1
#
_cell.length_a   1.000
_cell.length_b   1.000
_cell.length_c   1.000
_cell.angle_alpha   90.00
_cell.angle_beta   90.00
_cell.angle_gamma   90.00
#
_symmetry.space_group_name_H-M   'P 1'
#
loop_
_entity.id
_entity.type
_entity.pdbx_description
1 polymer ?
#
loop_
_entity_poly.entity_id
_entity_poly.type
_entity_poly.pdbx_seq_one_letter_code
_entity_poly.pdbx_strand_id
1 'polypeptide(L)'
;MCSQLQEIKSDYMAKQDSTTGQLAGFVQAQVDEIERASALLELETPVKQIVNNLNDLGQNCRRMNEELGEKKVSSSGVSIARRNLKELEHQMVFYEELPKKVQGLHDALDGGLMSFVDVYIKWQEIDDWRQKTLHELSVAAVEKSDELGNSKAQARVLASMGSRLSAIESVQKRIYAEVWGCMHHCVEIAQYGKQRLMDAFQVLDMMETRRQRFVDSKKEVYLDNQLKPVAEFNMTIRERCKTEIMTSLAKRIEGIFRAAEGEAEVAKKDLFTPVLEAATQLMVDLEIVQSDVAPCFPSEIDVVHLFTSTYNAQLDNEITKLSERSDVGIAQRLQIVQWIDYYNTEIIKYKHSRASIVLDRTSQELMEGYLDEIKVQIHTWITNIWKRDEECVVGPQGELQSTRPNDIVNILKSQISIAQEWLSGRLVGCVVATCLQVLMEELKIRYDSIAGKLETVDAEMLCSFINDAEILQAKCPELVEEISFAETDSEEKEAFDTFMGDSLDTTSTDIVAFATNACDLIVSKIFHEVEQDTTKLWFSKKWDEGAPVVETLLATLDDYYPDLKKWIFGSFFFSKVVRQCLNRCVKEYCARLIQRTHSFSTPASTAATVDNDLHNFVQFFNKYSADLRRTGIRSEEDIKKEFTAVQVISCTLRGEAPPDCTQQETGEVLRHVVKLIKTTSTQDASSHKTKDKPVKEGSVKKKRFGAISKGKKNKTKDKPEAAKAGASEAGKESSSRANSFSQQDEDGDSFTVQKLDMAAFLGN
;
A
#
# COMPACT_ATOMS: atom_id res chain seq x y z
N MET A 1 -81.00 -4.23 -157.20
CA MET A 1 -79.60 -4.63 -157.50
C MET A 1 -78.61 -3.55 -157.09
N CYS A 2 -78.67 -2.31 -157.60
CA CYS A 2 -77.68 -1.27 -157.24
C CYS A 2 -77.61 -0.89 -155.75
N SER A 3 -78.72 -0.93 -155.00
CA SER A 3 -78.75 -0.55 -153.57
C SER A 3 -77.87 -1.43 -152.68
N GLN A 4 -77.94 -2.76 -152.85
CA GLN A 4 -77.22 -3.73 -151.99
C GLN A 4 -75.69 -3.61 -152.09
N LEU A 5 -75.16 -3.18 -153.24
CA LEU A 5 -73.73 -2.90 -153.40
C LEU A 5 -73.27 -1.66 -152.63
N GLN A 6 -74.16 -0.69 -152.45
CA GLN A 6 -73.89 0.56 -151.75
C GLN A 6 -73.92 0.37 -150.23
N GLU A 7 -74.83 -0.50 -149.76
CA GLU A 7 -74.95 -0.96 -148.38
C GLU A 7 -73.69 -1.74 -147.91
N ILE A 8 -73.25 -2.73 -148.69
CA ILE A 8 -72.01 -3.50 -148.41
C ILE A 8 -70.77 -2.59 -148.35
N LYS A 9 -70.68 -1.57 -149.22
CA LYS A 9 -69.57 -0.60 -149.19
C LYS A 9 -69.58 0.23 -147.89
N SER A 10 -70.75 0.65 -147.44
CA SER A 10 -70.92 1.40 -146.18
C SER A 10 -70.47 0.57 -144.98
N ASP A 11 -70.86 -0.71 -144.94
CA ASP A 11 -70.53 -1.63 -143.86
C ASP A 11 -69.03 -1.94 -143.77
N TYR A 12 -68.35 -2.01 -144.93
CA TYR A 12 -66.90 -2.21 -145.00
C TYR A 12 -66.12 -0.97 -144.55
N MET A 13 -66.56 0.24 -144.95
CA MET A 13 -65.97 1.50 -144.48
C MET A 13 -66.12 1.65 -142.96
N ALA A 14 -67.32 1.40 -142.41
CA ALA A 14 -67.54 1.50 -140.97
C ALA A 14 -66.64 0.55 -140.14
N LYS A 15 -66.35 -0.66 -140.67
CA LYS A 15 -65.39 -1.59 -140.05
C LYS A 15 -63.94 -1.13 -140.19
N GLN A 16 -63.56 -0.55 -141.34
CA GLN A 16 -62.23 0.02 -141.54
C GLN A 16 -61.97 1.23 -140.63
N ASP A 17 -62.92 2.15 -140.51
CA ASP A 17 -62.81 3.33 -139.63
C ASP A 17 -62.73 2.91 -138.15
N SER A 18 -63.57 1.96 -137.73
CA SER A 18 -63.57 1.41 -136.37
C SER A 18 -62.23 0.74 -136.00
N THR A 19 -61.70 -0.12 -136.88
CA THR A 19 -60.41 -0.80 -136.63
C THR A 19 -59.22 0.15 -136.72
N THR A 20 -59.26 1.16 -137.59
CA THR A 20 -58.23 2.20 -137.68
C THR A 20 -58.21 3.08 -136.43
N GLY A 21 -59.38 3.44 -135.90
CA GLY A 21 -59.50 4.19 -134.64
C GLY A 21 -58.99 3.41 -133.43
N GLN A 22 -59.29 2.11 -133.34
CA GLN A 22 -58.74 1.24 -132.30
C GLN A 22 -57.22 1.11 -132.38
N LEU A 23 -56.66 0.93 -133.59
CA LEU A 23 -55.21 0.83 -133.78
C LEU A 23 -54.51 2.14 -133.44
N ALA A 24 -55.05 3.29 -133.85
CA ALA A 24 -54.51 4.60 -133.52
C ALA A 24 -54.47 4.86 -132.00
N GLY A 25 -55.55 4.52 -131.29
CA GLY A 25 -55.59 4.63 -129.83
C GLY A 25 -54.56 3.73 -129.13
N PHE A 26 -54.35 2.50 -129.61
CA PHE A 26 -53.37 1.57 -129.03
C PHE A 26 -51.92 1.99 -129.31
N VAL A 27 -51.64 2.55 -130.50
CA VAL A 27 -50.32 3.11 -130.84
C VAL A 27 -50.02 4.35 -130.00
N GLN A 28 -50.98 5.28 -129.87
CA GLN A 28 -50.79 6.47 -129.03
C GLN A 28 -50.51 6.08 -127.57
N ALA A 29 -51.27 5.13 -127.01
CA ALA A 29 -51.03 4.63 -125.66
C ALA A 29 -49.61 4.04 -125.46
N GLN A 30 -49.01 3.41 -126.48
CA GLN A 30 -47.61 2.96 -126.39
C GLN A 30 -46.61 4.12 -126.53
N VAL A 31 -46.89 5.14 -127.33
CA VAL A 31 -46.05 6.35 -127.40
C VAL A 31 -46.04 7.08 -126.05
N ASP A 32 -47.21 7.30 -125.45
CA ASP A 32 -47.38 7.91 -124.13
C ASP A 32 -46.72 7.09 -123.00
N GLU A 33 -46.55 5.78 -123.17
CA GLU A 33 -45.84 4.87 -122.26
C GLU A 33 -44.31 5.02 -122.41
N ILE A 34 -43.83 5.11 -123.66
CA ILE A 34 -42.40 5.24 -124.00
C ILE A 34 -41.87 6.63 -123.63
N GLU A 35 -42.62 7.71 -123.90
CA GLU A 35 -42.23 9.07 -123.49
C GLU A 35 -42.11 9.18 -121.97
N ARG A 36 -43.04 8.57 -121.23
CA ARG A 36 -43.00 8.52 -119.76
C ARG A 36 -41.82 7.70 -119.23
N ALA A 37 -41.49 6.58 -119.88
CA ALA A 37 -40.30 5.80 -119.56
C ALA A 37 -39.00 6.57 -119.85
N SER A 38 -38.94 7.34 -120.95
CA SER A 38 -37.81 8.22 -121.27
C SER A 38 -37.62 9.31 -120.22
N ALA A 39 -38.70 10.01 -119.84
CA ALA A 39 -38.66 11.04 -118.80
C ALA A 39 -38.22 10.48 -117.43
N LEU A 40 -38.53 9.23 -117.11
CA LEU A 40 -38.03 8.55 -115.90
C LEU A 40 -36.54 8.17 -115.99
N LEU A 41 -36.03 7.87 -117.19
CA LEU A 41 -34.60 7.60 -117.41
C LEU A 41 -33.75 8.88 -117.36
N GLU A 42 -34.28 10.02 -117.83
CA GLU A 42 -33.60 11.32 -117.70
C GLU A 42 -33.34 11.72 -116.23
N LEU A 43 -34.19 11.26 -115.30
CA LEU A 43 -34.01 11.45 -113.85
C LEU A 43 -32.86 10.62 -113.24
N GLU A 44 -32.27 9.67 -113.96
CA GLU A 44 -31.13 8.87 -113.44
C GLU A 44 -29.94 9.77 -113.05
N THR A 45 -29.69 10.83 -113.82
CA THR A 45 -28.58 11.77 -113.59
C THR A 45 -28.75 12.59 -112.30
N PRO A 46 -29.84 13.34 -112.06
CA PRO A 46 -30.04 14.06 -110.80
C PRO A 46 -30.17 13.11 -109.59
N VAL A 47 -30.72 11.90 -109.75
CA VAL A 47 -30.77 10.91 -108.65
C VAL A 47 -29.36 10.45 -108.25
N LYS A 48 -28.48 10.13 -109.22
CA LYS A 48 -27.05 9.85 -108.94
C LYS A 48 -26.36 11.03 -108.25
N GLN A 49 -26.68 12.26 -108.65
CA GLN A 49 -26.13 13.47 -108.06
C GLN A 49 -26.58 13.67 -106.59
N ILE A 50 -27.84 13.38 -106.26
CA ILE A 50 -28.34 13.37 -104.87
C ILE A 50 -27.65 12.28 -104.04
N VAL A 51 -27.47 11.07 -104.58
CA VAL A 51 -26.77 9.98 -103.87
C VAL A 51 -25.31 10.33 -103.60
N ASN A 52 -24.62 10.98 -104.54
CA ASN A 52 -23.26 11.46 -104.34
C ASN A 52 -23.21 12.56 -103.26
N ASN A 53 -24.10 13.57 -103.33
CA ASN A 53 -24.18 14.63 -102.33
C ASN A 53 -24.44 14.09 -100.90
N LEU A 54 -25.26 13.04 -100.77
CA LEU A 54 -25.52 12.37 -99.48
C LEU A 54 -24.31 11.55 -98.99
N ASN A 55 -23.58 10.91 -99.90
CA ASN A 55 -22.32 10.24 -99.56
C ASN A 55 -21.25 11.25 -99.12
N ASP A 56 -21.12 12.37 -99.80
CA ASP A 56 -20.18 13.46 -99.46
C ASP A 56 -20.57 14.11 -98.13
N LEU A 57 -21.86 14.34 -97.86
CA LEU A 57 -22.33 14.78 -96.56
C LEU A 57 -21.99 13.76 -95.46
N GLY A 58 -22.22 12.47 -95.71
CA GLY A 58 -21.85 11.39 -94.78
C GLY A 58 -20.35 11.26 -94.54
N GLN A 59 -19.51 11.51 -95.57
CA GLN A 59 -18.06 11.61 -95.42
C GLN A 59 -17.65 12.85 -94.63
N ASN A 60 -18.24 14.01 -94.93
CA ASN A 60 -17.93 15.27 -94.23
C ASN A 60 -18.36 15.21 -92.75
N CYS A 61 -19.49 14.57 -92.42
CA CYS A 61 -19.88 14.34 -91.02
C CYS A 61 -18.91 13.40 -90.28
N ARG A 62 -18.41 12.34 -90.95
CA ARG A 62 -17.35 11.47 -90.37
C ARG A 62 -16.04 12.23 -90.19
N ARG A 63 -15.59 12.97 -91.21
CA ARG A 63 -14.35 13.77 -91.17
C ARG A 63 -14.42 14.86 -90.11
N MET A 64 -15.57 15.52 -89.95
CA MET A 64 -15.83 16.47 -88.85
C MET A 64 -15.77 15.80 -87.47
N ASN A 65 -16.24 14.56 -87.33
CA ASN A 65 -16.15 13.80 -86.07
C ASN A 65 -14.72 13.30 -85.78
N GLU A 66 -13.93 13.04 -86.82
CA GLU A 66 -12.49 12.73 -86.74
C GLU A 66 -11.67 13.99 -86.38
N GLU A 67 -11.95 15.13 -87.02
CA GLU A 67 -11.32 16.44 -86.76
C GLU A 67 -11.69 17.01 -85.38
N LEU A 68 -12.92 16.78 -84.90
CA LEU A 68 -13.35 17.08 -83.52
C LEU A 68 -12.85 16.05 -82.48
N GLY A 69 -12.15 15.00 -82.93
CA GLY A 69 -11.34 14.12 -82.10
C GLY A 69 -12.10 13.11 -81.24
N GLU A 70 -12.36 11.91 -81.78
CA GLU A 70 -12.76 10.74 -80.99
C GLU A 70 -11.63 10.22 -80.08
N LYS A 71 -11.33 10.95 -79.00
CA LYS A 71 -10.72 10.45 -77.76
C LYS A 71 -11.01 11.37 -76.55
N LYS A 72 -12.01 10.95 -75.76
CA LYS A 72 -12.23 11.30 -74.33
C LYS A 72 -12.66 12.72 -73.91
N VAL A 73 -12.67 13.74 -74.77
CA VAL A 73 -12.95 15.13 -74.31
C VAL A 73 -14.42 15.57 -74.47
N SER A 74 -15.06 15.33 -75.61
CA SER A 74 -16.24 16.13 -76.02
C SER A 74 -17.57 15.82 -75.33
N SER A 75 -17.72 14.68 -74.64
CA SER A 75 -18.93 14.34 -73.85
C SER A 75 -18.64 14.25 -72.35
N SER A 76 -17.66 13.44 -71.96
CA SER A 76 -17.17 13.33 -70.58
C SER A 76 -16.58 14.63 -70.08
N GLY A 77 -15.71 15.30 -70.85
CA GLY A 77 -15.09 16.57 -70.45
C GLY A 77 -16.11 17.71 -70.32
N VAL A 78 -17.10 17.79 -71.21
CA VAL A 78 -18.21 18.77 -71.11
C VAL A 78 -19.11 18.47 -69.90
N SER A 79 -19.39 17.21 -69.61
CA SER A 79 -20.15 16.80 -68.42
C SER A 79 -19.40 17.11 -67.11
N ILE A 80 -18.10 16.82 -67.06
CA ILE A 80 -17.21 17.16 -65.94
C ILE A 80 -17.12 18.68 -65.78
N ALA A 81 -16.91 19.43 -66.86
CA ALA A 81 -16.89 20.89 -66.83
C ALA A 81 -18.21 21.46 -66.29
N ARG A 82 -19.37 20.97 -66.75
CA ARG A 82 -20.69 21.39 -66.26
C ARG A 82 -20.91 21.03 -64.78
N ARG A 83 -20.43 19.87 -64.32
CA ARG A 83 -20.45 19.48 -62.91
C ARG A 83 -19.59 20.41 -62.06
N ASN A 84 -18.35 20.68 -62.50
CA ASN A 84 -17.40 21.53 -61.78
C ASN A 84 -17.86 22.99 -61.75
N LEU A 85 -18.53 23.48 -62.80
CA LEU A 85 -19.07 24.84 -62.86
C LEU A 85 -20.28 24.99 -61.91
N LYS A 86 -21.15 23.98 -61.81
CA LYS A 86 -22.22 23.94 -60.79
C LYS A 86 -21.65 23.85 -59.36
N GLU A 87 -20.63 23.02 -59.14
CA GLU A 87 -19.94 22.92 -57.84
C GLU A 87 -19.34 24.28 -57.44
N LEU A 88 -18.65 24.95 -58.37
CA LEU A 88 -18.09 26.29 -58.16
C LEU A 88 -19.16 27.34 -57.83
N GLU A 89 -20.28 27.32 -58.54
CA GLU A 89 -21.45 28.18 -58.25
C GLU A 89 -21.95 27.97 -56.80
N HIS A 90 -22.07 26.72 -56.34
CA HIS A 90 -22.53 26.41 -54.98
C HIS A 90 -21.49 26.86 -53.93
N GLN A 91 -20.19 26.67 -54.19
CA GLN A 91 -19.12 27.12 -53.31
C GLN A 91 -19.02 28.66 -53.25
N MET A 92 -19.24 29.36 -54.36
CA MET A 92 -19.26 30.83 -54.39
C MET A 92 -20.43 31.41 -53.56
N VAL A 93 -21.65 30.88 -53.73
CA VAL A 93 -22.81 31.27 -52.93
C VAL A 93 -22.56 30.98 -51.45
N PHE A 94 -22.03 29.80 -51.11
CA PHE A 94 -21.69 29.45 -49.73
C PHE A 94 -20.68 30.45 -49.12
N TYR A 95 -19.64 30.84 -49.85
CA TYR A 95 -18.60 31.78 -49.39
C TYR A 95 -19.11 33.23 -49.21
N GLU A 96 -20.15 33.62 -49.96
CA GLU A 96 -20.87 34.89 -49.78
C GLU A 96 -21.81 34.85 -48.56
N GLU A 97 -22.54 33.75 -48.36
CA GLU A 97 -23.43 33.57 -47.20
C GLU A 97 -22.69 33.34 -45.88
N LEU A 98 -21.45 32.82 -45.94
CA LEU A 98 -20.67 32.38 -44.78
C LEU A 98 -20.63 33.37 -43.59
N PRO A 99 -20.42 34.70 -43.77
CA PRO A 99 -20.44 35.65 -42.65
C PRO A 99 -21.80 35.71 -41.93
N LYS A 100 -22.91 35.58 -42.66
CA LYS A 100 -24.27 35.57 -42.08
C LYS A 100 -24.53 34.29 -41.29
N LYS A 101 -24.06 33.14 -41.82
CA LYS A 101 -24.15 31.84 -41.15
C LYS A 101 -23.34 31.82 -39.86
N VAL A 102 -22.10 32.33 -39.90
CA VAL A 102 -21.24 32.44 -38.72
C VAL A 102 -21.82 33.40 -37.67
N GLN A 103 -22.36 34.56 -38.07
CA GLN A 103 -23.02 35.47 -37.14
C GLN A 103 -24.25 34.81 -36.48
N GLY A 104 -25.11 34.13 -37.25
CA GLY A 104 -26.27 33.42 -36.72
C GLY A 104 -25.94 32.27 -35.75
N LEU A 105 -24.72 31.72 -35.80
CA LEU A 105 -24.24 30.76 -34.79
C LEU A 105 -23.76 31.45 -33.50
N HIS A 106 -23.17 32.66 -33.59
CA HIS A 106 -22.91 33.48 -32.40
C HIS A 106 -24.21 33.96 -31.75
N ASP A 107 -25.13 34.52 -32.53
CA ASP A 107 -26.44 35.00 -32.05
C ASP A 107 -27.24 33.88 -31.36
N ALA A 108 -27.11 32.63 -31.83
CA ALA A 108 -27.74 31.46 -31.22
C ALA A 108 -27.10 31.07 -29.87
N LEU A 109 -25.79 31.22 -29.71
CA LEU A 109 -25.08 31.02 -28.45
C LEU A 109 -25.34 32.16 -27.45
N ASP A 110 -25.44 33.41 -27.93
CA ASP A 110 -25.81 34.57 -27.09
C ASP A 110 -27.25 34.49 -26.58
N GLY A 111 -28.19 34.16 -27.46
CA GLY A 111 -29.63 34.15 -27.13
C GLY A 111 -30.14 32.83 -26.54
N GLY A 112 -29.31 31.79 -26.40
CA GLY A 112 -29.74 30.45 -25.98
C GLY A 112 -30.77 29.82 -26.93
N LEU A 113 -30.75 30.18 -28.22
CA LEU A 113 -31.82 29.88 -29.18
C LEU A 113 -31.80 28.44 -29.71
N MET A 114 -30.73 27.69 -29.44
CA MET A 114 -30.52 26.28 -29.77
C MET A 114 -29.60 25.64 -28.71
N SER A 115 -29.55 24.31 -28.60
CA SER A 115 -28.48 23.68 -27.80
C SER A 115 -27.12 23.96 -28.46
N PHE A 116 -26.06 24.08 -27.66
CA PHE A 116 -24.70 24.19 -28.20
C PHE A 116 -24.28 22.90 -28.95
N VAL A 117 -24.99 21.77 -28.76
CA VAL A 117 -24.90 20.58 -29.62
C VAL A 117 -25.35 20.89 -31.06
N ASP A 118 -26.50 21.53 -31.24
CA ASP A 118 -27.01 21.93 -32.56
C ASP A 118 -26.11 22.98 -33.22
N VAL A 119 -25.55 23.89 -32.41
CA VAL A 119 -24.55 24.87 -32.86
C VAL A 119 -23.27 24.15 -33.30
N TYR A 120 -22.80 23.14 -32.55
CA TYR A 120 -21.64 22.34 -32.95
C TYR A 120 -21.89 21.60 -34.26
N ILE A 121 -23.03 20.93 -34.43
CA ILE A 121 -23.39 20.25 -35.69
C ILE A 121 -23.29 21.21 -36.89
N LYS A 122 -23.92 22.39 -36.79
CA LYS A 122 -23.94 23.39 -37.86
C LYS A 122 -22.59 24.08 -38.08
N TRP A 123 -21.82 24.27 -37.01
CA TRP A 123 -20.44 24.74 -37.10
C TRP A 123 -19.54 23.70 -37.78
N GLN A 124 -19.74 22.41 -37.51
CA GLN A 124 -18.92 21.34 -38.07
C GLN A 124 -19.04 21.29 -39.60
N GLU A 125 -20.23 21.45 -40.18
CA GLU A 125 -20.41 21.52 -41.64
C GLU A 125 -19.58 22.66 -42.28
N ILE A 126 -19.53 23.80 -41.60
CA ILE A 126 -18.78 24.99 -42.04
C ILE A 126 -17.27 24.77 -41.85
N ASP A 127 -16.85 24.09 -40.78
CA ASP A 127 -15.45 23.82 -40.49
C ASP A 127 -14.88 22.64 -41.31
N ASP A 128 -15.70 21.65 -41.69
CA ASP A 128 -15.33 20.61 -42.64
C ASP A 128 -15.08 21.22 -44.05
N TRP A 129 -15.88 22.23 -44.46
CA TRP A 129 -15.55 23.05 -45.63
C TRP A 129 -14.24 23.82 -45.44
N ARG A 130 -14.02 24.45 -44.27
CA ARG A 130 -12.76 25.17 -43.97
C ARG A 130 -11.55 24.25 -44.10
N GLN A 131 -11.58 23.08 -43.45
CA GLN A 131 -10.49 22.11 -43.49
C GLN A 131 -10.20 21.65 -44.92
N LYS A 132 -11.23 21.33 -45.71
CA LYS A 132 -11.06 20.97 -47.13
C LYS A 132 -10.32 22.07 -47.91
N THR A 133 -10.73 23.33 -47.80
CA THR A 133 -10.06 24.43 -48.55
C THR A 133 -8.64 24.72 -48.02
N LEU A 134 -8.38 24.55 -46.72
CA LEU A 134 -7.02 24.64 -46.17
C LEU A 134 -6.13 23.50 -46.70
N HIS A 135 -6.66 22.29 -46.86
CA HIS A 135 -5.91 21.16 -47.43
C HIS A 135 -5.67 21.29 -48.93
N GLU A 136 -6.64 21.81 -49.69
CA GLU A 136 -6.44 22.18 -51.10
C GLU A 136 -5.36 23.29 -51.23
N LEU A 137 -5.32 24.25 -50.30
CA LEU A 137 -4.31 25.32 -50.23
C LEU A 137 -2.91 24.84 -49.79
N SER A 138 -2.81 23.80 -48.96
CA SER A 138 -1.51 23.24 -48.55
C SER A 138 -0.89 22.41 -49.68
N VAL A 139 -1.67 21.51 -50.30
CA VAL A 139 -1.23 20.70 -51.45
C VAL A 139 -0.86 21.58 -52.65
N ALA A 140 -1.68 22.57 -52.99
CA ALA A 140 -1.42 23.44 -54.15
C ALA A 140 -0.19 24.35 -54.01
N ALA A 141 0.42 24.45 -52.82
CA ALA A 141 1.70 25.12 -52.63
C ALA A 141 2.90 24.17 -52.83
N VAL A 142 2.80 22.91 -52.39
CA VAL A 142 3.84 21.88 -52.64
C VAL A 142 4.04 21.65 -54.15
N GLU A 143 2.97 21.73 -54.94
CA GLU A 143 3.06 21.60 -56.40
C GLU A 143 3.62 22.84 -57.13
N LYS A 144 3.72 24.01 -56.47
CA LYS A 144 3.91 25.32 -57.12
C LYS A 144 4.82 26.29 -56.35
N SER A 145 5.72 25.78 -55.53
CA SER A 145 6.73 26.60 -54.84
C SER A 145 7.92 26.94 -55.72
N ASP A 146 8.67 27.98 -55.32
CA ASP A 146 10.07 28.14 -55.73
C ASP A 146 10.98 27.23 -54.88
N GLU A 147 12.30 27.27 -55.12
CA GLU A 147 13.32 26.50 -54.37
C GLU A 147 13.38 26.86 -52.87
N LEU A 148 12.67 27.92 -52.43
CA LEU A 148 12.54 28.35 -51.04
C LEU A 148 11.13 28.10 -50.46
N GLY A 149 10.28 27.32 -51.14
CA GLY A 149 8.96 26.91 -50.63
C GLY A 149 7.85 27.98 -50.69
N ASN A 150 8.12 29.17 -51.23
CA ASN A 150 7.30 30.36 -50.97
C ASN A 150 6.27 30.68 -52.07
N SER A 151 5.10 30.03 -52.02
CA SER A 151 3.99 30.35 -52.91
C SER A 151 3.37 31.72 -52.63
N LYS A 152 3.83 32.74 -53.37
CA LYS A 152 3.21 34.10 -53.42
C LYS A 152 1.74 34.08 -53.87
N ALA A 153 1.21 32.96 -54.35
CA ALA A 153 -0.23 32.79 -54.60
C ALA A 153 -0.97 32.39 -53.31
N GLN A 154 -0.51 31.34 -52.62
CA GLN A 154 -1.10 30.82 -51.38
C GLN A 154 -1.25 31.92 -50.31
N ALA A 155 -0.18 32.70 -50.06
CA ALA A 155 -0.21 33.79 -49.07
C ALA A 155 -1.25 34.88 -49.40
N ARG A 156 -1.51 35.16 -50.69
CA ARG A 156 -2.54 36.13 -51.11
C ARG A 156 -3.97 35.58 -50.97
N VAL A 157 -4.16 34.28 -51.12
CA VAL A 157 -5.47 33.64 -50.91
C VAL A 157 -5.78 33.53 -49.41
N LEU A 158 -4.81 33.10 -48.59
CA LEU A 158 -4.95 33.14 -47.13
C LEU A 158 -5.28 34.55 -46.62
N ALA A 159 -4.60 35.59 -47.14
CA ALA A 159 -4.88 36.98 -46.77
C ALA A 159 -6.28 37.46 -47.16
N SER A 160 -6.86 37.00 -48.28
CA SER A 160 -8.21 37.39 -48.72
C SER A 160 -9.33 36.58 -48.06
N MET A 161 -9.03 35.37 -47.57
CA MET A 161 -9.94 34.52 -46.81
C MET A 161 -9.88 34.75 -45.29
N GLY A 162 -8.76 35.29 -44.79
CA GLY A 162 -8.40 35.30 -43.36
C GLY A 162 -9.48 35.78 -42.41
N SER A 163 -10.20 36.85 -42.73
CA SER A 163 -11.29 37.38 -41.89
C SER A 163 -12.45 36.39 -41.72
N ARG A 164 -12.80 35.63 -42.78
CA ARG A 164 -13.82 34.57 -42.71
C ARG A 164 -13.30 33.34 -41.97
N LEU A 165 -12.04 32.97 -42.20
CA LEU A 165 -11.38 31.84 -41.53
C LEU A 165 -11.31 32.05 -40.01
N SER A 166 -10.91 33.24 -39.57
CA SER A 166 -10.92 33.64 -38.14
C SER A 166 -12.33 33.74 -37.57
N ALA A 167 -13.34 34.09 -38.37
CA ALA A 167 -14.73 34.10 -37.92
C ALA A 167 -15.25 32.67 -37.61
N ILE A 168 -14.94 31.67 -38.45
CA ILE A 168 -15.25 30.25 -38.15
C ILE A 168 -14.53 29.78 -36.87
N GLU A 169 -13.26 30.15 -36.71
CA GLU A 169 -12.45 29.85 -35.53
C GLU A 169 -13.01 30.52 -34.24
N SER A 170 -13.62 31.70 -34.36
CA SER A 170 -14.24 32.39 -33.21
C SER A 170 -15.47 31.65 -32.66
N VAL A 171 -16.27 31.00 -33.53
CA VAL A 171 -17.37 30.12 -33.11
C VAL A 171 -16.82 28.85 -32.46
N GLN A 172 -15.77 28.25 -33.04
CA GLN A 172 -15.11 27.07 -32.45
C GLN A 172 -14.65 27.34 -31.01
N LYS A 173 -13.91 28.43 -30.81
CA LYS A 173 -13.41 28.85 -29.49
C LYS A 173 -14.53 29.05 -28.47
N ARG A 174 -15.68 29.58 -28.91
CA ARG A 174 -16.85 29.80 -28.04
C ARG A 174 -17.54 28.49 -27.65
N ILE A 175 -17.77 27.57 -28.60
CA ILE A 175 -18.33 26.25 -28.29
C ILE A 175 -17.37 25.47 -27.35
N TYR A 176 -16.06 25.53 -27.60
CA TYR A 176 -15.07 24.85 -26.78
C TYR A 176 -15.00 25.45 -25.37
N ALA A 177 -15.16 26.77 -25.21
CA ALA A 177 -15.23 27.41 -23.90
C ALA A 177 -16.46 26.93 -23.08
N GLU A 178 -17.62 26.75 -23.72
CA GLU A 178 -18.80 26.17 -23.09
C GLU A 178 -18.58 24.69 -22.69
N VAL A 179 -18.09 23.86 -23.61
CA VAL A 179 -17.87 22.42 -23.37
C VAL A 179 -16.82 22.17 -22.29
N TRP A 180 -15.66 22.83 -22.37
CA TRP A 180 -14.62 22.68 -21.34
C TRP A 180 -15.03 23.37 -20.03
N GLY A 181 -15.74 24.50 -20.09
CA GLY A 181 -16.34 25.12 -18.90
C GLY A 181 -17.29 24.17 -18.15
N CYS A 182 -18.02 23.31 -18.86
CA CYS A 182 -18.85 22.27 -18.27
C CYS A 182 -18.04 21.12 -17.62
N MET A 183 -16.86 20.79 -18.15
CA MET A 183 -15.94 19.82 -17.52
C MET A 183 -15.23 20.42 -16.30
N HIS A 184 -14.80 21.68 -16.39
CA HIS A 184 -14.06 22.40 -15.35
C HIS A 184 -14.91 22.69 -14.10
N HIS A 185 -16.24 22.86 -14.26
CA HIS A 185 -17.21 23.11 -13.18
C HIS A 185 -18.28 22.01 -13.11
N CYS A 186 -17.85 20.75 -13.28
CA CYS A 186 -18.78 19.62 -13.39
C CYS A 186 -19.54 19.32 -12.09
N VAL A 187 -19.00 19.66 -10.92
CA VAL A 187 -19.67 19.52 -9.60
C VAL A 187 -20.88 20.46 -9.53
N GLU A 188 -20.64 21.74 -9.78
CA GLU A 188 -21.62 22.81 -9.73
C GLU A 188 -22.71 22.59 -10.81
N ILE A 189 -22.31 22.20 -12.03
CA ILE A 189 -23.24 22.00 -13.14
C ILE A 189 -24.07 20.72 -12.98
N ALA A 190 -23.55 19.67 -12.32
CA ALA A 190 -24.35 18.48 -12.00
C ALA A 190 -25.49 18.80 -11.00
N GLN A 191 -25.27 19.69 -10.04
CA GLN A 191 -26.31 20.11 -9.09
C GLN A 191 -27.42 20.94 -9.77
N TYR A 192 -27.06 21.92 -10.61
CA TYR A 192 -28.03 22.85 -11.19
C TYR A 192 -28.59 22.46 -12.57
N GLY A 193 -27.96 21.53 -13.30
CA GLY A 193 -28.33 21.28 -14.69
C GLY A 193 -27.63 20.10 -15.37
N LYS A 194 -27.81 18.88 -14.85
CA LYS A 194 -27.25 17.63 -15.40
C LYS A 194 -27.31 17.49 -16.92
N GLN A 195 -28.40 17.93 -17.56
CA GLN A 195 -28.53 17.90 -19.02
C GLN A 195 -27.41 18.69 -19.74
N ARG A 196 -26.95 19.83 -19.21
CA ARG A 196 -25.86 20.62 -19.80
C ARG A 196 -24.53 19.86 -19.80
N LEU A 197 -24.30 19.03 -18.78
CA LEU A 197 -23.14 18.15 -18.68
C LEU A 197 -23.23 16.98 -19.68
N MET A 198 -24.43 16.40 -19.87
CA MET A 198 -24.68 15.38 -20.90
C MET A 198 -24.51 15.93 -22.32
N ASP A 199 -25.06 17.12 -22.62
CA ASP A 199 -24.87 17.82 -23.90
C ASP A 199 -23.38 18.09 -24.17
N ALA A 200 -22.59 18.40 -23.13
CA ALA A 200 -21.15 18.58 -23.26
C ALA A 200 -20.43 17.27 -23.64
N PHE A 201 -20.77 16.14 -23.01
CA PHE A 201 -20.24 14.84 -23.43
C PHE A 201 -20.67 14.45 -24.85
N GLN A 202 -21.90 14.77 -25.27
CA GLN A 202 -22.35 14.54 -26.64
C GLN A 202 -21.48 15.30 -27.67
N VAL A 203 -21.07 16.54 -27.37
CA VAL A 203 -20.13 17.27 -28.24
C VAL A 203 -18.72 16.64 -28.20
N LEU A 204 -18.25 16.15 -27.05
CA LEU A 204 -16.96 15.46 -26.95
C LEU A 204 -16.94 14.16 -27.78
N ASP A 205 -18.01 13.37 -27.77
CA ASP A 205 -18.14 12.16 -28.61
C ASP A 205 -18.23 12.49 -30.11
N MET A 206 -18.88 13.61 -30.48
CA MET A 206 -18.85 14.12 -31.84
C MET A 206 -17.44 14.57 -32.26
N MET A 207 -16.71 15.26 -31.37
CA MET A 207 -15.32 15.67 -31.59
C MET A 207 -14.39 14.46 -31.77
N GLU A 208 -14.55 13.41 -30.96
CA GLU A 208 -13.79 12.15 -31.08
C GLU A 208 -14.14 11.40 -32.38
N THR A 209 -15.43 11.32 -32.72
CA THR A 209 -15.91 10.76 -33.99
C THR A 209 -15.31 11.51 -35.18
N ARG A 210 -15.19 12.84 -35.11
CA ARG A 210 -14.55 13.65 -36.14
C ARG A 210 -13.04 13.42 -36.17
N ARG A 211 -12.37 13.40 -35.02
CA ARG A 211 -10.93 13.11 -34.86
C ARG A 211 -10.55 11.80 -35.53
N GLN A 212 -11.30 10.73 -35.28
CA GLN A 212 -11.01 9.41 -35.82
C GLN A 212 -11.11 9.37 -37.36
N ARG A 213 -12.05 10.08 -37.99
CA ARG A 213 -12.16 10.15 -39.47
C ARG A 213 -10.89 10.71 -40.13
N PHE A 214 -10.29 11.75 -39.55
CA PHE A 214 -9.03 12.32 -40.06
C PHE A 214 -7.87 11.31 -39.92
N VAL A 215 -7.77 10.62 -38.77
CA VAL A 215 -6.76 9.57 -38.53
C VAL A 215 -6.91 8.41 -39.52
N ASP A 216 -8.14 7.96 -39.78
CA ASP A 216 -8.44 6.88 -40.72
C ASP A 216 -8.18 7.29 -42.18
N SER A 217 -8.37 8.57 -42.53
CA SER A 217 -8.10 9.14 -43.86
C SER A 217 -6.62 9.09 -44.24
N LYS A 218 -5.71 9.21 -43.26
CA LYS A 218 -4.23 9.18 -43.39
C LYS A 218 -3.59 10.23 -44.31
N LYS A 219 -4.37 10.97 -45.08
CA LYS A 219 -3.93 12.08 -45.96
C LYS A 219 -4.33 13.45 -45.40
N GLU A 220 -5.33 13.48 -44.54
CA GLU A 220 -5.93 14.69 -44.00
C GLU A 220 -5.43 14.90 -42.57
N VAL A 221 -4.96 16.11 -42.28
CA VAL A 221 -4.41 16.54 -41.00
C VAL A 221 -5.15 17.83 -40.65
N TYR A 222 -5.65 17.97 -39.42
CA TYR A 222 -6.41 19.16 -39.04
C TYR A 222 -5.50 20.39 -38.97
N LEU A 223 -5.78 21.40 -39.80
CA LEU A 223 -4.96 22.60 -39.98
C LEU A 223 -5.53 23.82 -39.23
N ASP A 224 -4.61 24.63 -38.69
CA ASP A 224 -4.90 25.98 -38.24
C ASP A 224 -5.03 26.95 -39.43
N ASN A 225 -5.39 28.20 -39.14
CA ASN A 225 -5.50 29.26 -40.15
C ASN A 225 -4.13 29.78 -40.67
N GLN A 226 -3.01 29.15 -40.28
CA GLN A 226 -1.66 29.34 -40.80
C GLN A 226 -1.15 28.11 -41.59
N LEU A 227 -2.02 27.13 -41.86
CA LEU A 227 -1.72 25.83 -42.51
C LEU A 227 -0.76 24.93 -41.72
N LYS A 228 -0.71 25.07 -40.40
CA LYS A 228 0.06 24.20 -39.49
C LYS A 228 -0.82 23.10 -38.90
N PRO A 229 -0.31 21.87 -38.72
CA PRO A 229 -1.00 20.82 -37.95
C PRO A 229 -1.31 21.26 -36.52
N VAL A 230 -2.56 21.08 -36.08
CA VAL A 230 -2.96 21.36 -34.69
C VAL A 230 -2.59 20.17 -33.79
N ALA A 231 -1.55 20.32 -32.98
CA ALA A 231 -1.03 19.24 -32.14
C ALA A 231 -2.07 18.64 -31.18
N GLU A 232 -2.96 19.48 -30.62
CA GLU A 232 -4.06 19.07 -29.73
C GLU A 232 -5.04 18.08 -30.37
N PHE A 233 -5.11 18.01 -31.70
CA PHE A 233 -6.02 17.13 -32.44
C PHE A 233 -5.51 15.67 -32.50
N ASN A 234 -4.26 15.42 -32.14
CA ASN A 234 -3.67 14.08 -32.15
C ASN A 234 -3.99 13.25 -30.90
N MET A 235 -4.20 13.91 -29.75
CA MET A 235 -4.62 13.27 -28.49
C MET A 235 -6.10 12.88 -28.56
N THR A 236 -6.51 11.76 -27.95
CA THR A 236 -7.95 11.44 -27.90
C THR A 236 -8.69 12.45 -27.04
N ILE A 237 -9.95 12.73 -27.39
CA ILE A 237 -10.79 13.66 -26.61
C ILE A 237 -11.03 13.12 -25.19
N ARG A 238 -10.97 11.80 -25.00
CA ARG A 238 -11.04 11.12 -23.70
C ARG A 238 -9.81 11.41 -22.83
N GLU A 239 -8.60 11.30 -23.36
CA GLU A 239 -7.36 11.65 -22.63
C GLU A 239 -7.32 13.15 -22.33
N ARG A 240 -7.73 13.99 -23.30
CA ARG A 240 -7.86 15.43 -23.11
C ARG A 240 -8.80 15.76 -21.96
N CYS A 241 -9.99 15.18 -21.93
CA CYS A 241 -10.98 15.41 -20.88
C CYS A 241 -10.45 15.06 -19.48
N LYS A 242 -9.77 13.92 -19.33
CA LYS A 242 -9.11 13.56 -18.06
C LYS A 242 -8.06 14.60 -17.65
N THR A 243 -7.23 15.04 -18.58
CA THR A 243 -6.16 16.03 -18.34
C THR A 243 -6.71 17.42 -17.98
N GLU A 244 -7.75 17.88 -18.69
CA GLU A 244 -8.43 19.16 -18.45
C GLU A 244 -9.10 19.18 -17.06
N ILE A 245 -9.81 18.11 -16.68
CA ILE A 245 -10.45 17.99 -15.36
C ILE A 245 -9.40 17.99 -14.25
N MET A 246 -8.37 17.14 -14.33
CA MET A 246 -7.29 17.11 -13.32
C MET A 246 -6.57 18.47 -13.20
N THR A 247 -6.32 19.14 -14.34
CA THR A 247 -5.65 20.46 -14.36
C THR A 247 -6.52 21.57 -13.78
N SER A 248 -7.84 21.54 -14.02
CA SER A 248 -8.79 22.48 -13.43
C SER A 248 -8.93 22.24 -11.92
N LEU A 249 -9.08 20.98 -11.53
CA LEU A 249 -9.26 20.57 -10.14
C LEU A 249 -8.02 20.90 -9.29
N ALA A 250 -6.81 20.62 -9.78
CA ALA A 250 -5.57 21.01 -9.11
C ALA A 250 -5.48 22.52 -8.89
N LYS A 251 -5.85 23.35 -9.88
CA LYS A 251 -5.89 24.82 -9.74
C LYS A 251 -6.97 25.29 -8.75
N ARG A 252 -8.13 24.63 -8.70
CA ARG A 252 -9.18 24.92 -7.69
C ARG A 252 -8.65 24.64 -6.28
N ILE A 253 -7.98 23.50 -6.08
CA ILE A 253 -7.36 23.13 -4.79
C ILE A 253 -6.25 24.12 -4.40
N GLU A 254 -5.33 24.43 -5.32
CA GLU A 254 -4.28 25.44 -5.10
C GLU A 254 -4.88 26.81 -4.73
N GLY A 255 -5.98 27.21 -5.37
CA GLY A 255 -6.72 28.43 -5.05
C GLY A 255 -7.35 28.42 -3.65
N ILE A 256 -7.89 27.28 -3.20
CA ILE A 256 -8.46 27.11 -1.86
C ILE A 256 -7.37 27.24 -0.78
N PHE A 257 -6.23 26.55 -0.94
CA PHE A 257 -5.12 26.66 0.01
C PHE A 257 -4.52 28.08 0.04
N ARG A 258 -4.27 28.70 -1.11
CA ARG A 258 -3.81 30.11 -1.19
C ARG A 258 -4.79 31.11 -0.56
N ALA A 259 -6.10 30.83 -0.59
CA ALA A 259 -7.10 31.65 0.10
C ALA A 259 -6.97 31.51 1.62
N ALA A 260 -6.87 30.28 2.13
CA ALA A 260 -6.65 30.01 3.56
C ALA A 260 -5.33 30.62 4.08
N GLU A 261 -4.25 30.56 3.30
CA GLU A 261 -2.99 31.25 3.61
C GLU A 261 -3.18 32.77 3.73
N GLY A 262 -3.89 33.38 2.77
CA GLY A 262 -4.18 34.82 2.76
C GLY A 262 -5.07 35.26 3.92
N GLU A 263 -6.08 34.46 4.28
CA GLU A 263 -6.95 34.74 5.43
C GLU A 263 -6.21 34.62 6.76
N ALA A 264 -5.31 33.64 6.92
CA ALA A 264 -4.47 33.49 8.11
C ALA A 264 -3.58 34.73 8.34
N GLU A 265 -2.88 35.20 7.30
CA GLU A 265 -2.00 36.37 7.34
C GLU A 265 -2.78 37.67 7.64
N VAL A 266 -3.95 37.86 7.00
CA VAL A 266 -4.83 39.02 7.28
C VAL A 266 -5.39 38.98 8.70
N ALA A 267 -5.78 37.81 9.20
CA ALA A 267 -6.30 37.63 10.56
C ALA A 267 -5.20 37.62 11.64
N LYS A 268 -3.92 37.46 11.27
CA LYS A 268 -2.77 37.22 12.15
C LYS A 268 -2.97 36.03 13.09
N LYS A 269 -3.60 34.98 12.57
CA LYS A 269 -3.73 33.66 13.22
C LYS A 269 -2.51 32.80 12.87
N ASP A 270 -2.43 31.61 13.45
CA ASP A 270 -1.61 30.57 12.82
C ASP A 270 -2.15 30.19 11.43
N LEU A 271 -1.26 29.64 10.61
CA LEU A 271 -1.56 29.08 9.30
C LEU A 271 -2.05 27.63 9.38
N PHE A 272 -2.03 27.01 10.55
CA PHE A 272 -2.32 25.59 10.71
C PHE A 272 -3.81 25.32 10.60
N THR A 273 -4.64 26.01 11.40
CA THR A 273 -6.09 25.76 11.42
C THR A 273 -6.74 26.01 10.06
N PRO A 274 -6.48 27.13 9.35
CA PRO A 274 -7.13 27.40 8.05
C PRO A 274 -6.70 26.41 6.96
N VAL A 275 -5.47 25.89 6.99
CA VAL A 275 -4.99 24.88 6.03
C VAL A 275 -5.66 23.52 6.29
N LEU A 276 -5.85 23.13 7.56
CA LEU A 276 -6.54 21.87 7.89
C LEU A 276 -8.06 21.96 7.64
N GLU A 277 -8.68 23.12 7.89
CA GLU A 277 -10.07 23.42 7.50
C GLU A 277 -10.23 23.35 5.96
N ALA A 278 -9.32 23.97 5.21
CA ALA A 278 -9.29 23.92 3.74
C ALA A 278 -9.15 22.49 3.19
N ALA A 279 -8.27 21.68 3.78
CA ALA A 279 -8.11 20.28 3.42
C ALA A 279 -9.38 19.46 3.69
N THR A 280 -10.03 19.69 4.84
CA THR A 280 -11.30 19.03 5.21
C THR A 280 -12.43 19.41 4.26
N GLN A 281 -12.50 20.68 3.84
CA GLN A 281 -13.54 21.19 2.94
C GLN A 281 -13.53 20.51 1.55
N LEU A 282 -12.39 19.95 1.10
CA LEU A 282 -12.33 19.17 -0.15
C LEU A 282 -13.16 17.88 -0.07
N MET A 283 -13.30 17.26 1.10
CA MET A 283 -14.01 15.98 1.21
C MET A 283 -15.52 16.12 0.96
N VAL A 284 -16.09 17.31 1.20
CA VAL A 284 -17.51 17.61 0.96
C VAL A 284 -17.87 17.52 -0.53
N ASP A 285 -16.93 17.80 -1.45
CA ASP A 285 -17.14 17.62 -2.89
C ASP A 285 -17.34 16.13 -3.27
N LEU A 286 -16.74 15.18 -2.54
CA LEU A 286 -16.71 13.76 -2.95
C LEU A 286 -18.09 13.09 -2.92
N GLU A 287 -18.93 13.42 -1.94
CA GLU A 287 -20.31 12.91 -1.86
C GLU A 287 -21.13 13.39 -3.06
N ILE A 288 -20.95 14.66 -3.47
CA ILE A 288 -21.59 15.25 -4.66
C ILE A 288 -21.03 14.62 -5.95
N VAL A 289 -19.71 14.39 -6.01
CA VAL A 289 -19.06 13.74 -7.16
C VAL A 289 -19.57 12.30 -7.33
N GLN A 290 -19.77 11.56 -6.24
CA GLN A 290 -20.29 10.19 -6.30
C GLN A 290 -21.80 10.15 -6.62
N SER A 291 -22.60 11.05 -6.05
CA SER A 291 -24.07 11.00 -6.16
C SER A 291 -24.63 11.73 -7.39
N ASP A 292 -24.09 12.90 -7.74
CA ASP A 292 -24.62 13.76 -8.79
C ASP A 292 -23.77 13.79 -10.07
N VAL A 293 -22.43 13.77 -9.96
CA VAL A 293 -21.52 13.91 -11.11
C VAL A 293 -21.28 12.57 -11.82
N ALA A 294 -20.92 11.52 -11.08
CA ALA A 294 -20.59 10.21 -11.64
C ALA A 294 -21.68 9.60 -12.55
N PRO A 295 -23.00 9.73 -12.27
CA PRO A 295 -24.04 9.26 -13.19
C PRO A 295 -24.11 9.99 -14.54
N CYS A 296 -23.46 11.15 -14.67
CA CYS A 296 -23.40 11.92 -15.92
C CYS A 296 -22.12 11.66 -16.75
N PHE A 297 -21.18 10.87 -16.24
CA PHE A 297 -19.90 10.59 -16.92
C PHE A 297 -19.96 9.27 -17.71
N PRO A 298 -19.28 9.18 -18.88
CA PRO A 298 -19.06 7.91 -19.57
C PRO A 298 -18.33 6.89 -18.70
N SER A 299 -18.71 5.62 -18.77
CA SER A 299 -18.24 4.57 -17.83
C SER A 299 -16.74 4.28 -17.88
N GLU A 300 -16.03 4.71 -18.93
CA GLU A 300 -14.57 4.59 -19.06
C GLU A 300 -13.81 5.82 -18.53
N ILE A 301 -14.53 6.81 -17.98
CA ILE A 301 -14.00 7.96 -17.24
C ILE A 301 -14.50 7.85 -15.80
N ASP A 302 -13.78 7.08 -14.98
CA ASP A 302 -14.01 7.04 -13.53
C ASP A 302 -13.65 8.40 -12.90
N VAL A 303 -14.67 9.26 -12.79
CA VAL A 303 -14.53 10.62 -12.25
C VAL A 303 -14.25 10.60 -10.75
N VAL A 304 -14.74 9.61 -10.01
CA VAL A 304 -14.48 9.47 -8.57
C VAL A 304 -12.99 9.23 -8.35
N HIS A 305 -12.39 8.28 -9.09
CA HIS A 305 -10.95 8.04 -9.06
C HIS A 305 -10.15 9.28 -9.52
N LEU A 306 -10.60 10.02 -10.55
CA LEU A 306 -9.91 11.24 -10.99
C LEU A 306 -9.89 12.32 -9.90
N PHE A 307 -10.98 12.49 -9.14
CA PHE A 307 -11.02 13.40 -8.01
C PHE A 307 -10.14 12.92 -6.86
N THR A 308 -10.31 11.69 -6.36
CA THR A 308 -9.54 11.19 -5.21
C THR A 308 -8.04 11.07 -5.49
N SER A 309 -7.63 10.68 -6.70
CA SER A 309 -6.20 10.68 -7.07
C SER A 309 -5.61 12.09 -7.22
N THR A 310 -6.41 13.08 -7.63
CA THR A 310 -5.98 14.49 -7.66
C THR A 310 -5.90 15.07 -6.24
N TYR A 311 -6.86 14.72 -5.37
CA TYR A 311 -6.87 15.14 -3.96
C TYR A 311 -5.67 14.60 -3.21
N ASN A 312 -5.38 13.29 -3.30
CA ASN A 312 -4.13 12.72 -2.77
C ASN A 312 -2.92 13.52 -3.29
N ALA A 313 -2.77 13.67 -4.62
CA ALA A 313 -1.61 14.34 -5.19
C ALA A 313 -1.43 15.82 -4.81
N GLN A 314 -2.47 16.53 -4.33
CA GLN A 314 -2.31 17.88 -3.77
C GLN A 314 -2.10 17.85 -2.25
N LEU A 315 -2.87 17.05 -1.52
CA LEU A 315 -2.79 16.93 -0.06
C LEU A 315 -1.45 16.34 0.39
N ASP A 316 -0.90 15.38 -0.36
CA ASP A 316 0.46 14.85 -0.20
C ASP A 316 1.51 15.98 -0.14
N ASN A 317 1.32 17.04 -0.92
CA ASN A 317 2.21 18.20 -0.94
C ASN A 317 1.89 19.17 0.21
N GLU A 318 0.64 19.63 0.36
CA GLU A 318 0.32 20.70 1.32
C GLU A 318 0.37 20.24 2.78
N ILE A 319 -0.07 19.02 3.10
CA ILE A 319 -0.01 18.49 4.47
C ILE A 319 1.44 18.14 4.87
N THR A 320 2.26 17.62 3.95
CA THR A 320 3.69 17.38 4.22
C THR A 320 4.42 18.69 4.47
N LYS A 321 4.24 19.72 3.61
CA LYS A 321 4.76 21.08 3.86
C LYS A 321 4.30 21.66 5.19
N LEU A 322 3.05 21.41 5.60
CA LEU A 322 2.55 21.85 6.90
C LEU A 322 3.31 21.15 8.05
N SER A 323 3.48 19.82 7.98
CA SER A 323 4.16 19.02 8.99
C SER A 323 5.67 19.30 9.14
N GLU A 324 6.36 19.69 8.07
CA GLU A 324 7.80 19.98 8.07
C GLU A 324 8.17 21.30 8.78
N ARG A 325 7.18 22.11 9.16
CA ARG A 325 7.42 23.43 9.76
C ARG A 325 7.84 23.37 11.22
N SER A 326 8.81 24.21 11.57
CA SER A 326 9.35 24.31 12.93
C SER A 326 8.43 24.99 13.96
N ASP A 327 7.31 25.58 13.55
CA ASP A 327 6.31 26.15 14.45
C ASP A 327 5.16 25.18 14.82
N VAL A 328 5.14 23.96 14.25
CA VAL A 328 4.14 22.92 14.56
C VAL A 328 4.43 22.25 15.90
N GLY A 329 3.64 22.60 16.90
CA GLY A 329 3.69 22.02 18.24
C GLY A 329 3.09 20.60 18.31
N ILE A 330 3.34 19.89 19.41
CA ILE A 330 2.92 18.48 19.59
C ILE A 330 1.42 18.28 19.30
N ALA A 331 0.54 19.08 19.90
CA ALA A 331 -0.91 19.00 19.66
C ALA A 331 -1.30 19.14 18.17
N GLN A 332 -0.60 19.99 17.42
CA GLN A 332 -0.81 20.17 15.99
C GLN A 332 -0.28 18.97 15.17
N ARG A 333 0.80 18.31 15.61
CA ARG A 333 1.22 17.02 15.03
C ARG A 333 0.15 15.95 15.21
N LEU A 334 -0.45 15.85 16.40
CA LEU A 334 -1.53 14.89 16.68
C LEU A 334 -2.79 15.18 15.85
N GLN A 335 -3.15 16.45 15.68
CA GLN A 335 -4.23 16.87 14.79
C GLN A 335 -3.96 16.46 13.32
N ILE A 336 -2.71 16.54 12.83
CA ILE A 336 -2.35 16.01 11.50
C ILE A 336 -2.49 14.48 11.46
N VAL A 337 -1.96 13.76 12.46
CA VAL A 337 -2.02 12.29 12.54
C VAL A 337 -3.48 11.81 12.51
N GLN A 338 -4.34 12.37 13.35
CA GLN A 338 -5.77 12.09 13.42
C GLN A 338 -6.50 12.45 12.11
N TRP A 339 -6.20 13.61 11.53
CA TRP A 339 -6.82 14.06 10.28
C TRP A 339 -6.44 13.17 9.10
N ILE A 340 -5.20 12.69 9.03
CA ILE A 340 -4.75 11.77 7.98
C ILE A 340 -5.44 10.40 8.10
N ASP A 341 -5.59 9.88 9.32
CA ASP A 341 -6.28 8.59 9.55
C ASP A 341 -7.77 8.68 9.17
N TYR A 342 -8.43 9.78 9.55
CA TYR A 342 -9.78 10.13 9.11
C TYR A 342 -9.89 10.27 7.58
N TYR A 343 -9.03 11.08 6.95
CA TYR A 343 -9.00 11.27 5.49
C TYR A 343 -8.83 9.95 4.74
N ASN A 344 -7.85 9.13 5.15
CA ASN A 344 -7.62 7.82 4.53
C ASN A 344 -8.81 6.88 4.72
N THR A 345 -9.46 6.90 5.88
CA THR A 345 -10.65 6.10 6.21
C THR A 345 -11.89 6.53 5.41
N GLU A 346 -12.09 7.82 5.15
CA GLU A 346 -13.15 8.28 4.24
C GLU A 346 -12.85 7.94 2.77
N ILE A 347 -11.62 8.17 2.30
CA ILE A 347 -11.22 7.93 0.90
C ILE A 347 -11.41 6.46 0.47
N ILE A 348 -11.14 5.49 1.35
CA ILE A 348 -11.32 4.06 1.01
C ILE A 348 -12.78 3.62 0.89
N LYS A 349 -13.75 4.41 1.35
CA LYS A 349 -15.20 4.15 1.13
C LYS A 349 -15.60 4.32 -0.34
N TYR A 350 -14.82 5.10 -1.11
CA TYR A 350 -15.06 5.35 -2.53
C TYR A 350 -14.45 4.24 -3.41
N LYS A 351 -15.26 3.66 -4.29
CA LYS A 351 -14.82 2.59 -5.20
C LYS A 351 -13.61 3.00 -6.04
N HIS A 352 -12.69 2.06 -6.24
CA HIS A 352 -11.39 2.20 -6.92
C HIS A 352 -10.41 3.21 -6.31
N SER A 353 -10.81 4.00 -5.31
CA SER A 353 -9.94 4.95 -4.61
C SER A 353 -8.98 4.23 -3.65
N ARG A 354 -7.96 4.94 -3.18
CA ARG A 354 -6.92 4.41 -2.28
C ARG A 354 -6.46 5.50 -1.31
N ALA A 355 -6.20 5.11 -0.07
CA ALA A 355 -5.47 5.91 0.91
C ALA A 355 -4.12 6.39 0.33
N SER A 356 -3.64 7.55 0.79
CA SER A 356 -2.32 8.05 0.38
C SER A 356 -1.21 7.38 1.17
N ILE A 357 -0.28 6.77 0.44
CA ILE A 357 0.96 6.19 1.00
C ILE A 357 1.90 7.30 1.51
N VAL A 358 1.82 8.52 0.96
CA VAL A 358 2.65 9.64 1.41
C VAL A 358 2.13 10.15 2.75
N LEU A 359 0.82 10.43 2.84
CA LEU A 359 0.21 10.88 4.10
C LEU A 359 0.30 9.81 5.19
N ASP A 360 0.05 8.54 4.88
CA ASP A 360 0.22 7.43 5.81
C ASP A 360 1.66 7.40 6.40
N ARG A 361 2.68 7.56 5.56
CA ARG A 361 4.08 7.67 6.03
C ARG A 361 4.31 8.91 6.89
N THR A 362 3.80 10.08 6.49
CA THR A 362 3.91 11.33 7.27
C THR A 362 3.22 11.19 8.65
N SER A 363 2.06 10.51 8.71
CA SER A 363 1.36 10.22 9.96
C SER A 363 2.17 9.28 10.86
N GLN A 364 2.75 8.21 10.28
CA GLN A 364 3.63 7.29 11.00
C GLN A 364 4.89 8.00 11.54
N GLU A 365 5.55 8.84 10.73
CA GLU A 365 6.73 9.63 11.13
C GLU A 365 6.43 10.60 12.28
N LEU A 366 5.27 11.29 12.23
CA LEU A 366 4.82 12.19 13.30
C LEU A 366 4.44 11.45 14.59
N MET A 367 3.77 10.29 14.46
CA MET A 367 3.32 9.49 15.59
C MET A 367 4.48 8.76 16.28
N GLU A 368 5.42 8.18 15.53
CA GLU A 368 6.64 7.57 16.08
C GLU A 368 7.44 8.58 16.90
N GLY A 369 7.66 9.80 16.36
CA GLY A 369 8.34 10.88 17.08
C GLY A 369 7.63 11.30 18.37
N TYR A 370 6.29 11.35 18.38
CA TYR A 370 5.51 11.63 19.60
C TYR A 370 5.61 10.51 20.64
N LEU A 371 5.50 9.25 20.21
CA LEU A 371 5.59 8.10 21.10
C LEU A 371 7.00 7.98 21.73
N ASP A 372 8.06 8.29 20.99
CA ASP A 372 9.43 8.39 21.53
C ASP A 372 9.59 9.56 22.52
N GLU A 373 9.04 10.74 22.22
CA GLU A 373 9.01 11.89 23.15
C GLU A 373 8.28 11.54 24.46
N ILE A 374 7.15 10.81 24.41
CA ILE A 374 6.46 10.27 25.60
C ILE A 374 7.31 9.22 26.30
N LYS A 375 7.88 8.27 25.56
CA LYS A 375 8.62 7.13 26.12
C LYS A 375 9.75 7.60 27.04
N VAL A 376 10.51 8.60 26.60
CA VAL A 376 11.58 9.22 27.40
C VAL A 376 11.03 9.96 28.63
N GLN A 377 9.89 10.65 28.51
CA GLN A 377 9.25 11.35 29.64
C GLN A 377 8.73 10.39 30.71
N ILE A 378 7.94 9.37 30.34
CA ILE A 378 7.40 8.38 31.27
C ILE A 378 8.53 7.60 31.95
N HIS A 379 9.53 7.14 31.19
CA HIS A 379 10.71 6.47 31.76
C HIS A 379 11.39 7.37 32.80
N THR A 380 11.65 8.64 32.46
CA THR A 380 12.26 9.62 33.39
C THR A 380 11.42 9.80 34.65
N TRP A 381 10.10 9.90 34.55
CA TRP A 381 9.22 10.11 35.70
C TRP A 381 9.09 8.87 36.59
N ILE A 382 8.89 7.67 36.01
CA ILE A 382 8.79 6.42 36.76
C ILE A 382 10.12 6.10 37.45
N THR A 383 11.26 6.27 36.77
CA THR A 383 12.59 6.11 37.38
C THR A 383 12.82 7.12 38.51
N ASN A 384 12.25 8.33 38.43
CA ASN A 384 12.31 9.30 39.52
C ASN A 384 11.39 8.93 40.70
N ILE A 385 10.26 8.23 40.47
CA ILE A 385 9.42 7.65 41.53
C ILE A 385 10.14 6.49 42.24
N TRP A 386 10.80 5.60 41.49
CA TRP A 386 11.61 4.50 42.06
C TRP A 386 12.85 4.97 42.84
N LYS A 387 13.34 6.18 42.58
CA LYS A 387 14.47 6.82 43.28
C LYS A 387 14.08 7.55 44.58
N ARG A 388 12.79 7.80 44.83
CA ARG A 388 12.32 8.35 46.11
C ARG A 388 12.41 7.29 47.21
N ASP A 389 12.64 7.74 48.44
CA ASP A 389 12.54 6.90 49.63
C ASP A 389 11.17 6.19 49.69
N GLU A 390 11.14 4.98 50.26
CA GLU A 390 9.97 4.11 50.21
C GLU A 390 8.98 4.44 51.33
N GLU A 391 7.94 5.22 51.00
CA GLU A 391 6.78 5.43 51.88
C GLU A 391 5.95 4.15 51.98
N CYS A 392 6.32 3.28 52.92
CA CYS A 392 5.58 2.05 53.21
C CYS A 392 4.24 2.37 53.88
N VAL A 393 3.16 1.92 53.26
CA VAL A 393 1.79 1.99 53.76
C VAL A 393 1.40 0.60 54.25
N VAL A 394 0.88 0.51 55.49
CA VAL A 394 0.40 -0.73 56.07
C VAL A 394 -1.12 -0.85 55.84
N GLY A 395 -1.53 -1.94 55.19
CA GLY A 395 -2.93 -2.26 54.89
C GLY A 395 -3.75 -2.67 56.11
N PRO A 396 -5.09 -2.80 55.97
CA PRO A 396 -6.00 -3.04 57.10
C PRO A 396 -5.78 -4.35 57.86
N GLN A 397 -5.15 -5.36 57.25
CA GLN A 397 -4.83 -6.65 57.85
C GLN A 397 -3.33 -6.77 58.23
N GLY A 398 -2.52 -5.80 57.82
CA GLY A 398 -1.07 -5.75 58.04
C GLY A 398 -0.24 -5.91 56.77
N GLU A 399 -0.87 -5.83 55.59
CA GLU A 399 -0.24 -5.96 54.29
C GLU A 399 0.75 -4.81 54.04
N LEU A 400 1.87 -5.04 53.34
CA LEU A 400 2.87 -4.00 53.07
C LEU A 400 2.81 -3.56 51.61
N GLN A 401 2.61 -2.28 51.33
CA GLN A 401 2.63 -1.72 49.98
C GLN A 401 3.36 -0.38 49.99
N SER A 402 3.71 0.18 48.83
CA SER A 402 4.21 1.55 48.72
C SER A 402 3.16 2.49 48.12
N THR A 403 3.42 3.81 48.17
CA THR A 403 2.61 4.81 47.45
C THR A 403 2.83 4.77 45.93
N ARG A 404 3.95 4.19 45.46
CA ARG A 404 4.44 4.31 44.08
C ARG A 404 3.51 3.79 42.98
N PRO A 405 2.77 2.67 43.13
CA PRO A 405 1.78 2.25 42.13
C PRO A 405 0.76 3.33 41.76
N ASN A 406 0.34 4.13 42.74
CA ASN A 406 -0.63 5.20 42.52
C ASN A 406 0.00 6.39 41.79
N ASP A 407 1.21 6.82 42.21
CA ASP A 407 1.98 7.86 41.51
C ASP A 407 2.23 7.49 40.05
N ILE A 408 2.62 6.24 39.77
CA ILE A 408 2.89 5.73 38.43
C ILE A 408 1.61 5.75 37.58
N VAL A 409 0.51 5.16 38.05
CA VAL A 409 -0.76 5.12 37.31
C VAL A 409 -1.31 6.53 37.07
N ASN A 410 -1.19 7.45 38.03
CA ASN A 410 -1.60 8.84 37.86
C ASN A 410 -0.82 9.55 36.72
N ILE A 411 0.46 9.22 36.53
CA ILE A 411 1.26 9.75 35.43
C ILE A 411 0.85 9.13 34.09
N LEU A 412 0.57 7.83 34.04
CA LEU A 412 0.05 7.19 32.81
C LEU A 412 -1.31 7.78 32.42
N LYS A 413 -2.24 7.94 33.38
CA LYS A 413 -3.54 8.62 33.17
C LYS A 413 -3.38 10.04 32.62
N SER A 414 -2.42 10.80 33.14
CA SER A 414 -2.12 12.16 32.66
C SER A 414 -1.66 12.18 31.20
N GLN A 415 -0.78 11.25 30.78
CA GLN A 415 -0.32 11.18 29.39
C GLN A 415 -1.40 10.71 28.42
N ILE A 416 -2.18 9.69 28.80
CA ILE A 416 -3.29 9.18 27.99
C ILE A 416 -4.38 10.26 27.83
N SER A 417 -4.71 10.99 28.90
CA SER A 417 -5.65 12.13 28.86
C SER A 417 -5.22 13.25 27.89
N ILE A 418 -3.91 13.58 27.84
CA ILE A 418 -3.37 14.56 26.89
C ILE A 418 -3.46 14.05 25.44
N ALA A 419 -3.27 12.75 25.20
CA ALA A 419 -3.46 12.16 23.88
C ALA A 419 -4.93 12.16 23.45
N GLN A 420 -5.87 11.88 24.36
CA GLN A 420 -7.32 11.88 24.12
C GLN A 420 -7.90 13.26 23.80
N GLU A 421 -7.17 14.36 24.04
CA GLU A 421 -7.58 15.69 23.54
C GLU A 421 -7.53 15.79 22.00
N TRP A 422 -6.73 14.92 21.33
CA TRP A 422 -6.36 15.07 19.92
C TRP A 422 -6.46 13.80 19.08
N LEU A 423 -6.45 12.62 19.71
CA LEU A 423 -6.48 11.30 19.06
C LEU A 423 -7.74 10.52 19.47
N SER A 424 -8.22 9.66 18.57
CA SER A 424 -9.32 8.70 18.82
C SER A 424 -8.88 7.24 18.63
N GLY A 425 -9.81 6.32 18.91
CA GLY A 425 -9.75 4.90 18.59
C GLY A 425 -8.36 4.24 18.69
N ARG A 426 -7.91 3.66 17.58
CA ARG A 426 -6.63 2.94 17.51
C ARG A 426 -5.42 3.82 17.82
N LEU A 427 -5.46 5.12 17.52
CA LEU A 427 -4.35 6.05 17.76
C LEU A 427 -4.14 6.31 19.27
N VAL A 428 -5.22 6.40 20.05
CA VAL A 428 -5.16 6.36 21.53
C VAL A 428 -4.60 5.02 22.00
N GLY A 429 -5.04 3.91 21.39
CA GLY A 429 -4.52 2.56 21.66
C GLY A 429 -3.00 2.47 21.55
N CYS A 430 -2.39 3.07 20.52
CA CYS A 430 -0.94 3.15 20.38
C CYS A 430 -0.27 3.86 21.57
N VAL A 431 -0.82 4.98 22.05
CA VAL A 431 -0.28 5.71 23.21
C VAL A 431 -0.39 4.88 24.50
N VAL A 432 -1.53 4.22 24.72
CA VAL A 432 -1.74 3.32 25.86
C VAL A 432 -0.75 2.15 25.83
N ALA A 433 -0.55 1.52 24.68
CA ALA A 433 0.41 0.44 24.50
C ALA A 433 1.86 0.90 24.79
N THR A 434 2.27 2.09 24.34
CA THR A 434 3.58 2.66 24.70
C THR A 434 3.69 2.97 26.20
N CYS A 435 2.64 3.50 26.83
CA CYS A 435 2.59 3.73 28.28
C CYS A 435 2.79 2.43 29.08
N LEU A 436 2.08 1.36 28.68
CA LEU A 436 2.21 0.03 29.29
C LEU A 436 3.60 -0.59 29.01
N GLN A 437 4.15 -0.45 27.79
CA GLN A 437 5.50 -0.92 27.49
C GLN A 437 6.56 -0.29 28.41
N VAL A 438 6.49 1.03 28.66
CA VAL A 438 7.44 1.70 29.56
C VAL A 438 7.26 1.24 31.00
N LEU A 439 6.03 1.02 31.47
CA LEU A 439 5.77 0.42 32.78
C LEU A 439 6.45 -0.94 32.92
N MET A 440 6.39 -1.79 31.89
CA MET A 440 7.01 -3.11 31.88
C MET A 440 8.54 -3.06 31.80
N GLU A 441 9.11 -2.13 31.02
CA GLU A 441 10.56 -1.88 30.99
C GLU A 441 11.07 -1.41 32.37
N GLU A 442 10.36 -0.50 33.04
CA GLU A 442 10.72 0.00 34.38
C GLU A 442 10.51 -1.04 35.49
N LEU A 443 9.42 -1.83 35.46
CA LEU A 443 9.20 -2.93 36.40
C LEU A 443 10.31 -3.97 36.32
N LYS A 444 10.78 -4.28 35.11
CA LYS A 444 11.93 -5.16 34.89
C LYS A 444 13.21 -4.59 35.48
N ILE A 445 13.50 -3.31 35.23
CA ILE A 445 14.69 -2.63 35.79
C ILE A 445 14.63 -2.61 37.33
N ARG A 446 13.46 -2.38 37.93
CA ARG A 446 13.25 -2.44 39.38
C ARG A 446 13.47 -3.86 39.92
N TYR A 447 12.91 -4.88 39.27
CA TYR A 447 13.08 -6.29 39.63
C TYR A 447 14.55 -6.73 39.55
N ASP A 448 15.24 -6.46 38.44
CA ASP A 448 16.65 -6.83 38.24
C ASP A 448 17.57 -6.12 39.27
N SER A 449 17.26 -4.87 39.63
CA SER A 449 17.96 -4.11 40.69
C SER A 449 17.75 -4.66 42.10
N ILE A 450 16.58 -5.26 42.38
CA ILE A 450 16.27 -5.98 43.63
C ILE A 450 17.01 -7.32 43.65
N ALA A 451 16.85 -8.13 42.59
CA ALA A 451 17.48 -9.46 42.49
C ALA A 451 19.01 -9.38 42.57
N GLY A 452 19.63 -8.37 41.94
CA GLY A 452 21.07 -8.11 42.01
C GLY A 452 21.60 -7.60 43.36
N LYS A 453 20.72 -7.38 44.34
CA LYS A 453 21.05 -6.86 45.69
C LYS A 453 20.43 -7.67 46.82
N LEU A 454 20.03 -8.92 46.58
CA LEU A 454 19.22 -9.73 47.49
C LEU A 454 19.80 -9.85 48.93
N GLU A 455 21.13 -9.84 49.08
CA GLU A 455 21.83 -9.83 50.38
C GLU A 455 21.55 -8.58 51.23
N THR A 456 21.16 -7.46 50.62
CA THR A 456 20.91 -6.16 51.30
C THR A 456 19.48 -5.65 51.12
N VAL A 457 18.55 -6.50 50.65
CA VAL A 457 17.12 -6.19 50.54
C VAL A 457 16.36 -6.97 51.61
N ASP A 458 15.52 -6.29 52.38
CA ASP A 458 14.73 -6.89 53.46
C ASP A 458 13.48 -7.62 52.95
N ALA A 459 12.94 -8.54 53.76
CA ALA A 459 11.81 -9.38 53.35
C ALA A 459 10.53 -8.55 53.15
N GLU A 460 10.38 -7.51 53.96
CA GLU A 460 9.34 -6.49 53.90
C GLU A 460 9.33 -5.77 52.54
N MET A 461 10.49 -5.44 51.98
CA MET A 461 10.60 -4.79 50.67
C MET A 461 10.24 -5.75 49.52
N LEU A 462 10.51 -7.04 49.66
CA LEU A 462 10.07 -8.05 48.70
C LEU A 462 8.54 -8.25 48.74
N CYS A 463 7.94 -8.21 49.93
CA CYS A 463 6.48 -8.23 50.09
C CYS A 463 5.83 -6.95 49.52
N SER A 464 6.41 -5.78 49.82
CA SER A 464 6.06 -4.48 49.23
C SER A 464 6.03 -4.54 47.70
N PHE A 465 7.08 -5.10 47.07
CA PHE A 465 7.15 -5.22 45.61
C PHE A 465 6.12 -6.20 45.01
N ILE A 466 5.83 -7.33 45.67
CA ILE A 466 4.76 -8.27 45.23
C ILE A 466 3.40 -7.57 45.21
N ASN A 467 3.11 -6.84 46.29
CA ASN A 467 1.85 -6.13 46.48
C ASN A 467 1.71 -4.93 45.53
N ASP A 468 2.78 -4.16 45.34
CA ASP A 468 2.86 -3.07 44.36
C ASP A 468 2.59 -3.59 42.94
N ALA A 469 3.10 -4.78 42.58
CA ALA A 469 2.83 -5.42 41.31
C ALA A 469 1.37 -5.92 41.18
N GLU A 470 0.77 -6.47 42.24
CA GLU A 470 -0.66 -6.84 42.23
C GLU A 470 -1.57 -5.59 42.04
N ILE A 471 -1.24 -4.46 42.69
CA ILE A 471 -1.94 -3.18 42.49
C ILE A 471 -1.77 -2.68 41.06
N LEU A 472 -0.56 -2.71 40.50
CA LEU A 472 -0.32 -2.29 39.12
C LEU A 472 -1.07 -3.19 38.12
N GLN A 473 -1.11 -4.51 38.34
CA GLN A 473 -1.87 -5.43 37.50
C GLN A 473 -3.36 -5.11 37.50
N ALA A 474 -3.96 -4.85 38.67
CA ALA A 474 -5.37 -4.48 38.78
C ALA A 474 -5.66 -3.13 38.10
N LYS A 475 -4.73 -2.16 38.18
CA LYS A 475 -4.90 -0.81 37.64
C LYS A 475 -4.64 -0.66 36.15
N CYS A 476 -3.97 -1.61 35.50
CA CYS A 476 -3.78 -1.58 34.05
C CYS A 476 -5.11 -1.75 33.28
N PRO A 477 -6.03 -2.67 33.65
CA PRO A 477 -7.39 -2.68 33.12
C PRO A 477 -8.23 -1.45 33.50
N GLU A 478 -8.20 -0.99 34.75
CA GLU A 478 -8.91 0.25 35.16
C GLU A 478 -8.52 1.46 34.29
N LEU A 479 -7.23 1.57 33.94
CA LEU A 479 -6.70 2.60 33.06
C LEU A 479 -7.27 2.54 31.63
N VAL A 480 -7.63 1.35 31.15
CA VAL A 480 -8.23 1.14 29.82
C VAL A 480 -9.74 1.32 29.86
N GLU A 481 -10.42 0.88 30.92
CA GLU A 481 -11.87 1.05 31.10
C GLU A 481 -12.28 2.53 31.33
N GLU A 482 -11.39 3.36 31.87
CA GLU A 482 -11.61 4.82 32.04
C GLU A 482 -11.55 5.62 30.72
N ILE A 483 -11.15 5.02 29.60
CA ILE A 483 -11.03 5.70 28.29
C ILE A 483 -12.42 5.86 27.66
N SER A 484 -12.96 7.07 27.75
CA SER A 484 -14.23 7.46 27.16
C SER A 484 -14.11 7.91 25.71
N PHE A 485 -14.95 7.36 24.84
CA PHE A 485 -15.27 7.87 23.50
C PHE A 485 -16.68 8.49 23.50
N ALA A 486 -17.04 9.33 22.52
CA ALA A 486 -18.39 9.87 22.42
C ALA A 486 -19.39 8.79 21.96
N GLU A 487 -20.69 8.94 22.30
CA GLU A 487 -21.74 7.99 21.92
C GLU A 487 -21.94 7.87 20.39
N THR A 488 -21.45 8.83 19.62
CA THR A 488 -21.43 8.82 18.15
C THR A 488 -20.34 7.92 17.57
N ASP A 489 -19.28 7.65 18.33
CA ASP A 489 -17.98 7.20 17.80
C ASP A 489 -17.79 5.69 18.03
N SER A 490 -18.83 4.91 17.76
CA SER A 490 -18.83 3.46 18.05
C SER A 490 -17.79 2.68 17.25
N GLU A 491 -17.44 3.14 16.04
CA GLU A 491 -16.40 2.53 15.19
C GLU A 491 -14.99 2.76 15.79
N GLU A 492 -14.73 3.97 16.32
CA GLU A 492 -13.49 4.30 17.03
C GLU A 492 -13.30 3.42 18.26
N LYS A 493 -14.36 3.22 19.06
CA LYS A 493 -14.32 2.33 20.21
C LYS A 493 -14.04 0.88 19.80
N GLU A 494 -14.71 0.35 18.78
CA GLU A 494 -14.48 -1.02 18.31
C GLU A 494 -13.03 -1.20 17.82
N ALA A 495 -12.46 -0.20 17.15
CA ALA A 495 -11.06 -0.19 16.74
C ALA A 495 -10.07 -0.13 17.93
N PHE A 496 -10.40 0.61 18.99
CA PHE A 496 -9.60 0.65 20.23
C PHE A 496 -9.66 -0.68 21.00
N ASP A 497 -10.87 -1.18 21.30
CA ASP A 497 -11.08 -2.43 22.04
C ASP A 497 -10.39 -3.61 21.34
N THR A 498 -10.50 -3.68 20.01
CA THR A 498 -9.85 -4.70 19.16
C THR A 498 -8.32 -4.58 19.16
N PHE A 499 -7.76 -3.38 19.24
CA PHE A 499 -6.31 -3.17 19.29
C PHE A 499 -5.72 -3.49 20.67
N MET A 500 -6.45 -3.17 21.75
CA MET A 500 -5.93 -3.29 23.12
C MET A 500 -6.02 -4.70 23.72
N GLY A 501 -7.03 -5.50 23.36
CA GLY A 501 -7.38 -6.76 24.04
C GLY A 501 -6.19 -7.68 24.38
N ASP A 502 -5.59 -8.32 23.36
CA ASP A 502 -4.46 -9.25 23.54
C ASP A 502 -3.25 -8.60 24.23
N SER A 503 -3.05 -7.28 24.04
CA SER A 503 -1.93 -6.53 24.61
C SER A 503 -2.10 -6.29 26.12
N LEU A 504 -3.32 -5.96 26.55
CA LEU A 504 -3.67 -5.75 27.96
C LEU A 504 -3.63 -7.05 28.77
N ASP A 505 -4.14 -8.15 28.20
CA ASP A 505 -4.07 -9.49 28.82
C ASP A 505 -2.63 -10.00 28.95
N THR A 506 -1.80 -9.77 27.92
CA THR A 506 -0.36 -10.08 27.97
C THR A 506 0.34 -9.25 29.03
N THR A 507 0.13 -7.94 29.05
CA THR A 507 0.71 -7.02 30.06
C THR A 507 0.33 -7.44 31.48
N SER A 508 -0.96 -7.72 31.71
CA SER A 508 -1.45 -8.17 33.01
C SER A 508 -0.80 -9.49 33.45
N THR A 509 -0.66 -10.45 32.53
CA THR A 509 -0.01 -11.75 32.78
C THR A 509 1.46 -11.58 33.17
N ASP A 510 2.21 -10.72 32.47
CA ASP A 510 3.63 -10.49 32.74
C ASP A 510 3.86 -9.74 34.07
N ILE A 511 2.95 -8.87 34.51
CA ILE A 511 3.02 -8.26 35.86
C ILE A 511 2.85 -9.34 36.95
N VAL A 512 1.91 -10.29 36.78
CA VAL A 512 1.78 -11.44 37.69
C VAL A 512 3.03 -12.33 37.66
N ALA A 513 3.73 -12.41 36.53
CA ALA A 513 5.02 -13.11 36.44
C ALA A 513 6.10 -12.42 37.28
N PHE A 514 6.22 -11.08 37.26
CA PHE A 514 7.14 -10.35 38.15
C PHE A 514 6.84 -10.58 39.63
N ALA A 515 5.57 -10.52 40.04
CA ALA A 515 5.16 -10.83 41.41
C ALA A 515 5.47 -12.28 41.81
N THR A 516 5.23 -13.24 40.91
CA THR A 516 5.55 -14.67 41.12
C THR A 516 7.08 -14.90 41.24
N ASN A 517 7.88 -14.20 40.44
CA ASN A 517 9.34 -14.28 40.48
C ASN A 517 9.90 -13.64 41.77
N ALA A 518 9.28 -12.56 42.27
CA ALA A 518 9.64 -11.97 43.56
C ALA A 518 9.34 -12.90 44.74
N CYS A 519 8.33 -13.77 44.64
CA CYS A 519 8.11 -14.84 45.62
C CYS A 519 9.30 -15.83 45.65
N ASP A 520 9.90 -16.18 44.49
CA ASP A 520 11.12 -17.00 44.44
C ASP A 520 12.36 -16.26 45.00
N LEU A 521 12.40 -14.92 44.95
CA LEU A 521 13.43 -14.12 45.64
C LEU A 521 13.27 -14.19 47.17
N ILE A 522 12.05 -14.12 47.72
CA ILE A 522 11.79 -14.31 49.16
C ILE A 522 12.31 -15.67 49.62
N VAL A 523 11.94 -16.74 48.91
CA VAL A 523 12.41 -18.10 49.23
C VAL A 523 13.93 -18.20 49.12
N SER A 524 14.54 -17.54 48.13
CA SER A 524 16.00 -17.53 47.95
C SER A 524 16.74 -16.75 49.05
N LYS A 525 16.18 -15.64 49.55
CA LYS A 525 16.71 -14.87 50.68
C LYS A 525 16.69 -15.70 51.97
N ILE A 526 15.53 -16.25 52.33
CA ILE A 526 15.36 -17.07 53.55
C ILE A 526 16.34 -18.26 53.54
N PHE A 527 16.40 -19.00 52.43
CA PHE A 527 17.30 -20.16 52.32
C PHE A 527 18.80 -19.79 52.30
N HIS A 528 19.16 -18.55 51.96
CA HIS A 528 20.54 -18.06 52.03
C HIS A 528 20.91 -17.66 53.46
N GLU A 529 20.04 -16.92 54.15
CA GLU A 529 20.26 -16.45 55.53
C GLU A 529 20.41 -17.63 56.50
N VAL A 530 19.55 -18.64 56.39
CA VAL A 530 19.55 -19.81 57.28
C VAL A 530 20.49 -20.93 56.81
N GLU A 531 21.18 -20.78 55.67
CA GLU A 531 21.88 -21.88 54.96
C GLU A 531 22.90 -22.60 55.86
N GLN A 532 23.63 -21.85 56.70
CA GLN A 532 24.75 -22.35 57.50
C GLN A 532 24.33 -23.31 58.60
N ASP A 533 23.19 -23.06 59.24
CA ASP A 533 22.65 -23.85 60.36
C ASP A 533 21.56 -24.83 59.93
N THR A 534 21.23 -24.89 58.63
CA THR A 534 20.21 -25.78 58.06
C THR A 534 20.74 -26.62 56.89
N THR A 535 20.61 -26.17 55.65
CA THR A 535 20.85 -26.96 54.43
C THR A 535 22.32 -27.33 54.23
N LYS A 536 23.29 -26.54 54.71
CA LYS A 536 24.72 -26.94 54.78
C LYS A 536 24.97 -28.12 55.71
N LEU A 537 24.05 -28.43 56.64
CA LEU A 537 24.16 -29.55 57.57
C LEU A 537 23.50 -30.83 57.03
N TRP A 538 22.68 -30.76 56.00
CA TRP A 538 22.07 -31.92 55.35
C TRP A 538 23.15 -32.79 54.70
N PHE A 539 23.07 -34.12 54.87
CA PHE A 539 24.12 -35.07 54.48
C PHE A 539 25.52 -34.78 55.05
N SER A 540 25.66 -33.92 56.05
CA SER A 540 26.89 -33.68 56.80
C SER A 540 27.09 -34.70 57.93
N LYS A 541 28.21 -34.61 58.66
CA LYS A 541 28.45 -35.43 59.86
C LYS A 541 27.36 -35.25 60.93
N LYS A 542 26.76 -34.06 61.09
CA LYS A 542 25.64 -33.86 62.04
C LYS A 542 24.40 -34.67 61.65
N TRP A 543 24.14 -34.79 60.34
CA TRP A 543 23.04 -35.60 59.79
C TRP A 543 23.33 -37.10 59.92
N ASP A 544 24.57 -37.54 59.66
CA ASP A 544 25.02 -38.92 59.93
C ASP A 544 24.93 -39.30 61.42
N GLU A 545 25.02 -38.32 62.32
CA GLU A 545 24.86 -38.46 63.77
C GLU A 545 23.38 -38.35 64.25
N GLY A 546 22.42 -38.20 63.33
CA GLY A 546 21.00 -38.13 63.65
C GLY A 546 20.52 -36.83 64.29
N ALA A 547 21.24 -35.71 64.09
CA ALA A 547 20.77 -34.40 64.53
C ALA A 547 19.59 -33.92 63.65
N PRO A 548 18.57 -33.23 64.23
CA PRO A 548 17.32 -32.88 63.56
C PRO A 548 17.46 -31.66 62.61
N VAL A 549 18.34 -31.78 61.62
CA VAL A 549 18.76 -30.67 60.74
C VAL A 549 17.76 -30.35 59.62
N VAL A 550 16.80 -31.25 59.36
CA VAL A 550 15.66 -30.96 58.47
C VAL A 550 14.58 -30.21 59.26
N GLU A 551 14.28 -30.68 60.47
CA GLU A 551 13.32 -30.08 61.39
C GLU A 551 13.72 -28.64 61.77
N THR A 552 15.01 -28.32 61.91
CA THR A 552 15.47 -26.93 62.11
C THR A 552 15.01 -26.01 60.97
N LEU A 553 15.18 -26.41 59.70
CA LEU A 553 14.71 -25.59 58.57
C LEU A 553 13.19 -25.45 58.60
N LEU A 554 12.49 -26.55 58.84
CA LEU A 554 11.02 -26.57 58.84
C LEU A 554 10.46 -25.72 59.99
N ALA A 555 11.09 -25.71 61.17
CA ALA A 555 10.73 -24.81 62.26
C ALA A 555 10.91 -23.33 61.87
N THR A 556 12.07 -22.97 61.30
CA THR A 556 12.30 -21.58 60.87
C THR A 556 11.36 -21.14 59.74
N LEU A 557 10.93 -22.04 58.85
CA LEU A 557 9.88 -21.75 57.87
C LEU A 557 8.50 -21.58 58.54
N ASP A 558 8.17 -22.39 59.55
CA ASP A 558 6.97 -22.21 60.40
C ASP A 558 6.96 -20.84 61.08
N ASP A 559 8.13 -20.32 61.49
CA ASP A 559 8.31 -19.00 62.12
C ASP A 559 8.16 -17.84 61.12
N TYR A 560 8.70 -17.93 59.89
CA TYR A 560 8.56 -16.88 58.87
C TYR A 560 7.15 -16.78 58.27
N TYR A 561 6.43 -17.90 58.13
CA TYR A 561 5.17 -17.93 57.38
C TYR A 561 4.05 -17.05 57.96
N PRO A 562 3.84 -16.89 59.28
CA PRO A 562 2.86 -15.96 59.84
C PRO A 562 3.03 -14.50 59.39
N ASP A 563 4.27 -13.99 59.38
CA ASP A 563 4.55 -12.61 58.96
C ASP A 563 4.44 -12.45 57.45
N LEU A 564 4.97 -13.39 56.65
CA LEU A 564 4.78 -13.39 55.19
C LEU A 564 3.30 -13.47 54.79
N LYS A 565 2.47 -14.22 55.53
CA LYS A 565 1.02 -14.35 55.31
C LYS A 565 0.23 -13.11 55.73
N LYS A 566 0.84 -12.23 56.53
CA LYS A 566 0.29 -10.93 56.94
C LYS A 566 0.73 -9.81 55.99
N TRP A 567 1.98 -9.85 55.52
CA TRP A 567 2.57 -8.81 54.69
C TRP A 567 2.17 -8.89 53.22
N ILE A 568 1.93 -10.08 52.67
CA ILE A 568 1.58 -10.29 51.24
C ILE A 568 0.05 -10.21 51.05
N PHE A 569 -0.39 -9.57 49.96
CA PHE A 569 -1.82 -9.47 49.64
C PHE A 569 -2.47 -10.82 49.29
N GLY A 570 -3.74 -10.91 49.67
CA GLY A 570 -4.61 -12.04 49.37
C GLY A 570 -4.08 -13.37 49.89
N SER A 571 -4.32 -14.44 49.13
CA SER A 571 -3.83 -15.78 49.47
C SER A 571 -3.15 -16.50 48.31
N PHE A 572 -3.05 -15.87 47.14
CA PHE A 572 -2.42 -16.44 45.95
C PHE A 572 -0.90 -16.41 46.05
N PHE A 573 -0.29 -15.23 46.21
CA PHE A 573 1.16 -15.09 46.28
C PHE A 573 1.77 -15.75 47.53
N PHE A 574 1.12 -15.69 48.69
CA PHE A 574 1.52 -16.52 49.84
C PHE A 574 1.51 -18.04 49.51
N SER A 575 0.49 -18.54 48.80
CA SER A 575 0.46 -19.95 48.38
C SER A 575 1.58 -20.28 47.40
N LYS A 576 2.00 -19.32 46.54
CA LYS A 576 3.17 -19.46 45.66
C LYS A 576 4.46 -19.58 46.47
N VAL A 577 4.69 -18.71 47.46
CA VAL A 577 5.86 -18.78 48.37
C VAL A 577 5.95 -20.16 49.03
N VAL A 578 4.86 -20.68 49.62
CA VAL A 578 4.86 -22.01 50.25
C VAL A 578 5.19 -23.13 49.24
N ARG A 579 4.68 -23.04 48.00
CA ARG A 579 5.00 -23.99 46.92
C ARG A 579 6.45 -23.88 46.44
N GLN A 580 7.01 -22.67 46.37
CA GLN A 580 8.41 -22.41 46.02
C GLN A 580 9.35 -22.91 47.12
N CYS A 581 9.01 -22.74 48.41
CA CYS A 581 9.71 -23.37 49.53
C CYS A 581 9.73 -24.91 49.43
N LEU A 582 8.61 -25.54 49.05
CA LEU A 582 8.54 -26.99 48.82
C LEU A 582 9.49 -27.41 47.70
N ASN A 583 9.40 -26.77 46.54
CA ASN A 583 10.30 -27.01 45.41
C ASN A 583 11.79 -26.79 45.80
N ARG A 584 12.07 -25.78 46.63
CA ARG A 584 13.42 -25.46 47.11
C ARG A 584 13.96 -26.51 48.08
N CYS A 585 13.13 -27.05 48.97
CA CYS A 585 13.52 -28.17 49.85
C CYS A 585 13.99 -29.37 49.02
N VAL A 586 13.22 -29.80 48.02
CA VAL A 586 13.59 -30.90 47.11
C VAL A 586 14.93 -30.60 46.41
N LYS A 587 15.06 -29.41 45.83
CA LYS A 587 16.24 -28.97 45.09
C LYS A 587 17.52 -28.94 45.94
N GLU A 588 17.46 -28.35 47.14
CA GLU A 588 18.59 -28.33 48.08
C GLU A 588 18.94 -29.73 48.55
N TYR A 589 17.97 -30.55 48.95
CA TYR A 589 18.21 -31.89 49.48
C TYR A 589 18.95 -32.77 48.45
N CYS A 590 18.53 -32.73 47.18
CA CYS A 590 19.24 -33.41 46.09
C CYS A 590 20.63 -32.80 45.82
N ALA A 591 20.79 -31.47 45.88
CA ALA A 591 22.09 -30.82 45.66
C ALA A 591 23.12 -31.17 46.75
N ARG A 592 22.73 -31.19 48.04
CA ARG A 592 23.63 -31.55 49.15
C ARG A 592 24.04 -33.02 49.10
N LEU A 593 23.13 -33.91 48.69
CA LEU A 593 23.48 -35.30 48.41
C LEU A 593 24.51 -35.43 47.26
N ILE A 594 24.32 -34.73 46.14
CA ILE A 594 25.26 -34.76 45.00
C ILE A 594 26.65 -34.21 45.43
N GLN A 595 26.69 -33.23 46.33
CA GLN A 595 27.92 -32.71 46.93
C GLN A 595 28.59 -33.71 47.92
N ARG A 596 27.86 -34.68 48.49
CA ARG A 596 28.43 -35.68 49.41
C ARG A 596 29.44 -36.58 48.68
N THR A 597 30.66 -36.63 49.19
CA THR A 597 31.75 -37.48 48.66
C THR A 597 32.08 -38.69 49.56
N HIS A 598 31.65 -38.66 50.82
CA HIS A 598 31.87 -39.74 51.79
C HIS A 598 30.80 -40.85 51.68
N SER A 599 31.24 -42.09 51.91
CA SER A 599 30.39 -43.28 52.07
C SER A 599 29.30 -43.09 53.12
N PHE A 600 28.26 -43.92 53.05
CA PHE A 600 27.19 -43.96 54.05
C PHE A 600 27.55 -44.93 55.18
N SER A 601 27.19 -44.62 56.42
CA SER A 601 27.53 -45.45 57.58
C SER A 601 26.94 -46.86 57.49
N THR A 602 25.69 -46.99 57.03
CA THR A 602 25.06 -48.28 56.66
C THR A 602 23.84 -48.00 55.78
N PRO A 603 23.69 -48.57 54.57
CA PRO A 603 22.61 -48.21 53.65
C PRO A 603 21.20 -48.28 54.25
N ALA A 604 20.88 -49.33 55.02
CA ALA A 604 19.59 -49.46 55.68
C ALA A 604 19.32 -48.40 56.77
N SER A 605 20.35 -47.97 57.50
CA SER A 605 20.21 -46.90 58.50
C SER A 605 20.05 -45.53 57.82
N THR A 606 20.81 -45.29 56.76
CA THR A 606 20.72 -44.07 55.94
C THR A 606 19.36 -43.98 55.23
N ALA A 607 18.79 -45.10 54.77
CA ALA A 607 17.42 -45.13 54.23
C ALA A 607 16.41 -44.67 55.28
N ALA A 608 16.48 -45.22 56.50
CA ALA A 608 15.57 -44.83 57.59
C ALA A 608 15.68 -43.34 57.95
N THR A 609 16.87 -42.73 57.90
CA THR A 609 17.01 -41.27 58.05
C THR A 609 16.33 -40.51 56.90
N VAL A 610 16.54 -40.93 55.65
CA VAL A 610 15.92 -40.30 54.47
C VAL A 610 14.38 -40.46 54.48
N ASP A 611 13.87 -41.58 54.99
CA ASP A 611 12.43 -41.82 55.18
C ASP A 611 11.84 -40.91 56.28
N ASN A 612 12.60 -40.66 57.36
CA ASN A 612 12.23 -39.72 58.42
C ASN A 612 12.22 -38.27 57.90
N ASP A 613 13.25 -37.86 57.17
CA ASP A 613 13.32 -36.55 56.52
C ASP A 613 12.14 -36.34 55.54
N LEU A 614 11.83 -37.36 54.73
CA LEU A 614 10.66 -37.37 53.84
C LEU A 614 9.34 -37.23 54.63
N HIS A 615 9.19 -37.94 55.75
CA HIS A 615 8.02 -37.82 56.61
C HIS A 615 7.88 -36.40 57.17
N ASN A 616 8.97 -35.83 57.70
CA ASN A 616 9.03 -34.47 58.22
C ASN A 616 8.62 -33.43 57.17
N PHE A 617 9.19 -33.49 55.96
CA PHE A 617 8.80 -32.61 54.86
C PHE A 617 7.30 -32.71 54.54
N VAL A 618 6.79 -33.94 54.36
CA VAL A 618 5.37 -34.17 54.01
C VAL A 618 4.45 -33.68 55.11
N GLN A 619 4.75 -33.99 56.38
CA GLN A 619 3.95 -33.58 57.54
C GLN A 619 3.91 -32.05 57.67
N PHE A 620 5.04 -31.37 57.49
CA PHE A 620 5.13 -29.91 57.51
C PHE A 620 4.28 -29.27 56.40
N PHE A 621 4.47 -29.67 55.14
CA PHE A 621 3.72 -29.07 54.03
C PHE A 621 2.23 -29.42 54.08
N ASN A 622 1.84 -30.53 54.72
CA ASN A 622 0.42 -30.87 54.93
C ASN A 622 -0.29 -29.90 55.90
N LYS A 623 0.42 -29.27 56.86
CA LYS A 623 -0.13 -28.13 57.66
C LYS A 623 -0.70 -27.04 56.75
N TYR A 624 0.01 -26.77 55.65
CA TYR A 624 -0.29 -25.71 54.67
C TYR A 624 -1.04 -26.24 53.43
N SER A 625 -1.65 -27.43 53.51
CA SER A 625 -2.42 -28.05 52.43
C SER A 625 -3.58 -27.17 51.93
N ALA A 626 -4.18 -26.34 52.80
CA ALA A 626 -5.20 -25.35 52.41
C ALA A 626 -4.67 -24.30 51.41
N ASP A 627 -3.40 -23.92 51.54
CA ASP A 627 -2.76 -22.94 50.67
C ASP A 627 -2.16 -23.62 49.43
N LEU A 628 -1.46 -24.75 49.60
CA LEU A 628 -0.91 -25.54 48.49
C LEU A 628 -1.98 -25.98 47.46
N ARG A 629 -3.24 -26.15 47.85
CA ARG A 629 -4.38 -26.38 46.93
C ARG A 629 -4.52 -25.33 45.83
N ARG A 630 -4.17 -24.06 46.09
CA ARG A 630 -4.18 -23.00 45.08
C ARG A 630 -3.05 -23.15 44.04
N THR A 631 -2.07 -24.01 44.33
CA THR A 631 -0.93 -24.32 43.44
C THR A 631 -1.04 -25.69 42.77
N GLY A 632 -2.19 -26.37 42.89
CA GLY A 632 -2.49 -27.63 42.22
C GLY A 632 -2.32 -28.89 43.07
N ILE A 633 -1.60 -28.84 44.21
CA ILE A 633 -1.42 -29.97 45.14
C ILE A 633 -2.69 -30.14 45.98
N ARG A 634 -3.41 -31.26 45.85
CA ARG A 634 -4.75 -31.41 46.48
C ARG A 634 -4.76 -32.34 47.70
N SER A 635 -3.87 -33.33 47.75
CA SER A 635 -3.77 -34.28 48.87
C SER A 635 -2.34 -34.49 49.39
N GLU A 636 -2.19 -35.25 50.48
CA GLU A 636 -0.89 -35.63 51.04
C GLU A 636 -0.09 -36.53 50.08
N GLU A 637 -0.78 -37.34 49.26
CA GLU A 637 -0.17 -38.12 48.17
C GLU A 637 0.41 -37.22 47.08
N ASP A 638 -0.21 -36.07 46.79
CA ASP A 638 0.36 -35.09 45.86
C ASP A 638 1.63 -34.48 46.43
N ILE A 639 1.63 -34.09 47.72
CA ILE A 639 2.85 -33.62 48.42
C ILE A 639 3.95 -34.69 48.32
N LYS A 640 3.64 -35.96 48.59
CA LYS A 640 4.60 -37.07 48.47
C LYS A 640 5.20 -37.18 47.05
N LYS A 641 4.41 -36.99 45.99
CA LYS A 641 4.91 -37.04 44.58
C LYS A 641 5.94 -35.95 44.29
N GLU A 642 5.77 -34.74 44.83
CA GLU A 642 6.76 -33.66 44.65
C GLU A 642 8.14 -34.04 45.22
N PHE A 643 8.17 -34.87 46.28
CA PHE A 643 9.39 -35.44 46.86
C PHE A 643 9.82 -36.78 46.23
N THR A 644 9.40 -37.12 45.00
CA THR A 644 9.79 -38.38 44.31
C THR A 644 11.32 -38.56 44.24
N ALA A 645 12.09 -37.48 44.06
CA ALA A 645 13.55 -37.57 44.09
C ALA A 645 14.10 -38.07 45.45
N VAL A 646 13.43 -37.76 46.56
CA VAL A 646 13.77 -38.26 47.91
C VAL A 646 13.36 -39.73 48.09
N GLN A 647 12.22 -40.13 47.53
CA GLN A 647 11.80 -41.54 47.49
C GLN A 647 12.79 -42.41 46.71
N VAL A 648 13.28 -41.93 45.56
CA VAL A 648 14.33 -42.60 44.77
C VAL A 648 15.61 -42.81 45.61
N ILE A 649 16.02 -41.84 46.44
CA ILE A 649 17.18 -41.98 47.33
C ILE A 649 16.95 -43.14 48.33
N SER A 650 15.79 -43.16 49.01
CA SER A 650 15.47 -44.22 49.99
C SER A 650 15.39 -45.61 49.35
N CYS A 651 14.59 -45.79 48.29
CA CYS A 651 14.46 -47.08 47.61
C CYS A 651 15.81 -47.59 47.09
N THR A 652 16.68 -46.71 46.57
CA THR A 652 18.04 -47.08 46.13
C THR A 652 18.92 -47.55 47.29
N LEU A 653 18.82 -46.92 48.48
CA LEU A 653 19.54 -47.33 49.69
C LEU A 653 19.04 -48.67 50.26
N ARG A 654 17.75 -48.98 50.06
CA ARG A 654 17.11 -50.25 50.43
C ARG A 654 17.37 -51.38 49.43
N GLY A 655 17.73 -51.06 48.19
CA GLY A 655 17.81 -52.02 47.08
C GLY A 655 16.45 -52.36 46.46
N GLU A 656 15.44 -51.55 46.73
CA GLU A 656 14.09 -51.64 46.14
C GLU A 656 14.09 -51.03 44.72
N ALA A 657 13.08 -51.36 43.91
CA ALA A 657 12.87 -50.69 42.64
C ALA A 657 12.45 -49.21 42.91
N PRO A 658 13.06 -48.21 42.23
CA PRO A 658 12.62 -46.83 42.35
C PRO A 658 11.19 -46.66 41.79
N PRO A 659 10.41 -45.70 42.30
CA PRO A 659 9.08 -45.40 41.76
C PRO A 659 9.11 -45.00 40.28
N ASP A 660 8.01 -45.27 39.56
CA ASP A 660 7.85 -44.91 38.15
C ASP A 660 8.06 -43.41 37.93
N CYS A 661 9.17 -43.06 37.28
CA CYS A 661 9.67 -41.69 37.18
C CYS A 661 10.21 -41.41 35.78
N THR A 662 10.04 -40.18 35.31
CA THR A 662 10.72 -39.65 34.11
C THR A 662 12.23 -39.74 34.30
N GLN A 663 12.90 -40.53 33.46
CA GLN A 663 14.28 -41.01 33.70
C GLN A 663 15.36 -39.91 33.68
N GLN A 664 15.02 -38.69 33.28
CA GLN A 664 15.98 -37.64 32.96
C GLN A 664 16.43 -36.81 34.17
N GLU A 665 15.57 -36.61 35.18
CA GLU A 665 15.86 -35.74 36.33
C GLU A 665 16.43 -36.53 37.53
N THR A 666 15.78 -37.63 37.93
CA THR A 666 16.23 -38.45 39.07
C THR A 666 17.42 -39.35 38.75
N GLY A 667 17.78 -39.50 37.46
CA GLY A 667 18.86 -40.38 37.00
C GLY A 667 20.27 -39.98 37.47
N GLU A 668 20.55 -38.70 37.74
CA GLU A 668 21.81 -38.28 38.35
C GLU A 668 21.89 -38.68 39.84
N VAL A 669 20.85 -38.36 40.60
CA VAL A 669 20.71 -38.73 42.03
C VAL A 669 20.88 -40.24 42.20
N LEU A 670 20.16 -41.05 41.43
CA LEU A 670 20.27 -42.52 41.42
C LEU A 670 21.71 -43.01 41.19
N ARG A 671 22.39 -42.47 40.17
CA ARG A 671 23.79 -42.86 39.84
C ARG A 671 24.76 -42.49 40.96
N HIS A 672 24.56 -41.35 41.64
CA HIS A 672 25.42 -40.90 42.74
C HIS A 672 25.17 -41.69 44.04
N VAL A 673 23.92 -42.00 44.40
CA VAL A 673 23.62 -42.89 45.53
C VAL A 673 24.27 -44.27 45.33
N VAL A 674 24.11 -44.87 44.14
CA VAL A 674 24.76 -46.16 43.81
C VAL A 674 26.28 -46.09 43.89
N LYS A 675 26.90 -44.95 43.55
CA LYS A 675 28.35 -44.71 43.69
C LYS A 675 28.77 -44.67 45.17
N LEU A 676 28.02 -44.00 46.04
CA LEU A 676 28.29 -43.91 47.48
C LEU A 676 28.06 -45.26 48.21
N ILE A 677 27.07 -46.06 47.78
CA ILE A 677 26.89 -47.43 48.27
C ILE A 677 28.10 -48.31 47.88
N LYS A 678 28.59 -48.20 46.64
CA LYS A 678 29.75 -48.98 46.17
C LYS A 678 31.05 -48.63 46.88
N THR A 679 31.29 -47.36 47.24
CA THR A 679 32.47 -46.98 48.04
C THR A 679 32.37 -47.39 49.50
N THR A 680 31.15 -47.57 50.03
CA THR A 680 30.93 -48.15 51.37
C THR A 680 31.36 -49.62 51.37
N SER A 681 30.84 -50.42 50.42
CA SER A 681 31.13 -51.86 50.30
C SER A 681 32.62 -52.19 50.12
N THR A 682 33.40 -51.32 49.45
CA THR A 682 34.85 -51.52 49.31
C THR A 682 35.68 -51.13 50.55
N GLN A 683 35.15 -50.32 51.47
CA GLN A 683 35.80 -50.06 52.76
C GLN A 683 35.67 -51.27 53.69
N ASP A 684 34.49 -51.87 53.80
CA ASP A 684 34.27 -53.06 54.64
C ASP A 684 35.13 -54.26 54.20
N ALA A 685 35.33 -54.43 52.89
CA ALA A 685 36.24 -55.45 52.35
C ALA A 685 37.72 -55.27 52.76
N SER A 686 38.12 -54.09 53.26
CA SER A 686 39.51 -53.78 53.63
C SER A 686 39.83 -53.97 55.11
N SER A 687 38.83 -53.99 55.99
CA SER A 687 39.00 -54.04 57.45
C SER A 687 39.31 -55.44 58.00
N HIS A 688 39.10 -56.49 57.20
CA HIS A 688 39.36 -57.89 57.56
C HIS A 688 40.71 -58.44 57.04
N LYS A 689 41.83 -57.86 57.51
CA LYS A 689 43.10 -58.59 57.59
C LYS A 689 43.76 -58.40 58.95
N THR A 690 43.90 -59.52 59.66
CA THR A 690 44.34 -59.58 61.06
C THR A 690 45.83 -59.24 61.22
N LYS A 691 46.19 -58.68 62.38
CA LYS A 691 47.59 -58.49 62.79
C LYS A 691 48.25 -59.85 63.01
N ASP A 692 49.51 -59.96 62.62
CA ASP A 692 50.46 -60.82 63.31
C ASP A 692 51.81 -60.12 63.46
N LYS A 693 52.57 -60.46 64.50
CA LYS A 693 53.89 -59.89 64.82
C LYS A 693 54.78 -60.93 65.46
N PRO A 694 56.04 -61.01 65.04
CA PRO A 694 57.11 -61.00 66.04
C PRO A 694 58.07 -59.81 65.92
N VAL A 695 58.82 -59.63 67.00
CA VAL A 695 59.97 -58.74 67.19
C VAL A 695 61.04 -59.67 67.78
N LYS A 696 62.31 -59.72 67.35
CA LYS A 696 63.33 -58.65 67.44
C LYS A 696 64.63 -59.16 66.79
N GLU A 697 65.41 -58.29 66.15
CA GLU A 697 66.86 -58.07 66.37
C GLU A 697 67.33 -56.95 65.43
N GLY A 698 68.61 -56.53 65.45
CA GLY A 698 69.00 -55.30 64.75
C GLY A 698 70.48 -55.09 64.45
N SER A 699 70.81 -53.82 64.18
CA SER A 699 72.15 -53.22 64.04
C SER A 699 72.85 -53.21 62.65
N VAL A 700 73.32 -51.98 62.30
CA VAL A 700 74.50 -51.62 61.45
C VAL A 700 74.36 -51.34 59.92
N LYS A 701 74.28 -50.03 59.61
CA LYS A 701 75.04 -49.23 58.62
C LYS A 701 75.58 -49.85 57.30
N LYS A 702 75.11 -49.33 56.15
CA LYS A 702 75.86 -48.66 55.02
C LYS A 702 74.86 -48.30 53.89
N LYS A 703 74.85 -47.11 53.24
CA LYS A 703 75.80 -46.49 52.27
C LYS A 703 76.08 -47.41 51.06
N ARG A 704 75.86 -47.02 49.79
CA ARG A 704 76.24 -45.79 49.04
C ARG A 704 75.16 -45.38 48.00
N PHE A 705 74.95 -44.10 47.66
CA PHE A 705 75.62 -43.27 46.62
C PHE A 705 75.57 -43.83 45.17
N GLY A 706 75.42 -43.00 44.12
CA GLY A 706 75.53 -41.52 44.09
C GLY A 706 75.00 -40.84 42.80
N ALA A 707 75.58 -39.69 42.44
CA ALA A 707 75.12 -38.76 41.39
C ALA A 707 76.31 -38.00 40.74
N ILE A 708 76.05 -36.91 39.98
CA ILE A 708 77.00 -35.84 39.53
C ILE A 708 77.91 -36.28 38.33
N SER A 709 78.21 -35.52 37.24
CA SER A 709 78.20 -34.07 36.91
C SER A 709 78.39 -33.74 35.38
N LYS A 710 78.30 -32.43 35.05
CA LYS A 710 78.91 -31.63 33.92
C LYS A 710 78.03 -31.38 32.67
N GLY A 711 78.07 -30.20 32.00
CA GLY A 711 78.62 -28.87 32.36
C GLY A 711 79.33 -28.08 31.22
N LYS A 712 79.26 -26.71 31.27
CA LYS A 712 79.78 -25.67 30.32
C LYS A 712 78.83 -25.33 29.14
N LYS A 713 78.78 -24.11 28.55
CA LYS A 713 79.51 -22.82 28.78
C LYS A 713 78.70 -21.58 28.27
N ASN A 714 79.13 -20.38 28.68
CA ASN A 714 78.74 -18.97 28.36
C ASN A 714 78.29 -18.69 26.89
N LYS A 715 77.60 -17.59 26.52
CA LYS A 715 77.70 -16.12 26.86
C LYS A 715 76.44 -15.39 26.23
N THR A 716 76.06 -14.09 26.29
CA THR A 716 76.60 -12.75 26.71
C THR A 716 75.45 -11.69 26.80
N LYS A 717 75.49 -10.71 27.75
CA LYS A 717 74.96 -9.29 27.72
C LYS A 717 73.49 -8.98 27.27
N ASP A 718 72.80 -7.88 27.63
CA ASP A 718 72.93 -6.82 28.66
C ASP A 718 71.58 -6.07 28.90
N LYS A 719 71.55 -5.17 29.90
CA LYS A 719 70.47 -4.23 30.33
C LYS A 719 70.92 -2.75 30.01
N PRO A 720 70.21 -1.62 30.31
CA PRO A 720 68.86 -1.39 30.87
C PRO A 720 68.06 -0.20 30.26
N GLU A 721 67.03 0.22 31.02
CA GLU A 721 66.16 1.43 31.03
C GLU A 721 66.71 2.81 30.57
N ALA A 722 65.82 3.67 30.01
CA ALA A 722 65.65 5.11 30.33
C ALA A 722 64.41 5.73 29.62
N ALA A 723 63.97 6.94 29.99
CA ALA A 723 62.76 7.60 29.45
C ALA A 723 62.88 9.13 29.30
N LYS A 724 62.06 9.76 28.42
CA LYS A 724 61.35 11.08 28.61
C LYS A 724 60.77 11.69 27.30
N ALA A 725 59.60 12.35 27.45
CA ALA A 725 59.04 13.48 26.66
C ALA A 725 58.79 13.32 25.13
N GLY A 726 57.86 14.07 24.49
CA GLY A 726 56.76 14.88 25.06
C GLY A 726 56.17 15.96 24.12
N ALA A 727 54.83 16.10 24.16
CA ALA A 727 53.99 17.27 23.77
C ALA A 727 53.92 17.78 22.30
N SER A 728 52.76 18.40 21.98
CA SER A 728 52.49 19.38 20.88
C SER A 728 52.54 18.87 19.41
N GLU A 729 51.78 19.38 18.43
CA GLU A 729 50.48 20.11 18.44
C GLU A 729 49.77 20.03 17.05
N ALA A 730 48.62 20.70 16.93
CA ALA A 730 47.71 20.90 15.78
C ALA A 730 48.24 20.97 14.32
N GLY A 731 47.35 20.72 13.35
CA GLY A 731 47.36 21.52 12.09
C GLY A 731 46.88 20.90 10.75
N LYS A 732 45.59 21.11 10.42
CA LYS A 732 45.03 21.54 9.10
C LYS A 732 45.41 20.92 7.72
N GLU A 733 44.35 20.70 6.94
CA GLU A 733 44.14 21.07 5.51
C GLU A 733 44.94 20.44 4.35
N SER A 734 44.25 19.64 3.53
CA SER A 734 44.09 19.79 2.06
C SER A 734 43.07 18.74 1.58
N SER A 735 41.99 19.01 0.83
CA SER A 735 41.68 19.96 -0.25
C SER A 735 42.09 19.51 -1.67
N SER A 736 41.06 19.30 -2.49
CA SER A 736 41.04 19.31 -3.96
C SER A 736 41.89 18.30 -4.74
N ARG A 737 41.22 17.50 -5.57
CA ARG A 737 41.42 17.58 -7.02
C ARG A 737 40.18 17.14 -7.80
N ALA A 738 39.64 18.04 -8.62
CA ALA A 738 38.68 17.69 -9.66
C ALA A 738 39.43 17.29 -10.94
N ASN A 739 38.78 16.53 -11.81
CA ASN A 739 38.94 16.68 -13.26
C ASN A 739 37.73 16.09 -13.99
N SER A 740 37.20 16.84 -14.96
CA SER A 740 36.17 16.41 -15.90
C SER A 740 36.78 15.66 -17.09
N PHE A 741 35.98 14.84 -17.78
CA PHE A 741 35.83 14.97 -19.25
C PHE A 741 34.52 14.33 -19.77
N SER A 742 34.30 14.38 -21.08
CA SER A 742 33.00 14.29 -21.76
C SER A 742 32.53 12.89 -22.18
N GLN A 743 31.22 12.68 -22.02
CA GLN A 743 30.20 12.36 -23.06
C GLN A 743 30.58 11.60 -24.37
N GLN A 744 29.62 10.74 -24.78
CA GLN A 744 29.38 10.12 -26.10
C GLN A 744 30.31 8.99 -26.59
N ASP A 745 29.70 7.81 -26.80
CA ASP A 745 29.44 7.28 -28.15
C ASP A 745 28.15 6.42 -28.11
N GLU A 746 27.64 6.01 -29.28
CA GLU A 746 26.37 5.27 -29.45
C GLU A 746 26.57 3.74 -29.60
N ASP A 747 25.56 3.05 -30.13
CA ASP A 747 25.38 1.60 -30.31
C ASP A 747 25.26 0.75 -29.00
N GLY A 748 24.29 -0.16 -28.87
CA GLY A 748 23.16 -0.48 -29.74
C GLY A 748 22.95 -1.98 -29.91
N ASP A 749 22.10 -2.60 -29.10
CA ASP A 749 21.53 -3.92 -29.43
C ASP A 749 20.15 -4.12 -28.80
N SER A 750 19.34 -5.01 -29.39
CA SER A 750 17.97 -5.28 -28.99
C SER A 750 17.86 -6.55 -28.16
N PHE A 751 16.97 -6.58 -27.16
CA PHE A 751 16.55 -7.84 -26.53
C PHE A 751 15.05 -7.88 -26.30
N THR A 752 14.44 -9.00 -26.69
CA THR A 752 12.99 -9.16 -26.80
C THR A 752 12.35 -9.73 -25.54
N VAL A 753 11.15 -9.24 -25.22
CA VAL A 753 10.35 -9.72 -24.09
C VAL A 753 9.84 -11.15 -24.35
N GLN A 754 10.15 -12.09 -23.46
CA GLN A 754 9.38 -13.32 -23.30
C GLN A 754 8.38 -13.15 -22.14
N LYS A 755 7.09 -13.31 -22.44
CA LYS A 755 6.04 -13.40 -21.42
C LYS A 755 6.01 -14.81 -20.85
N LEU A 756 6.10 -14.95 -19.54
CA LEU A 756 5.78 -16.19 -18.83
C LEU A 756 4.26 -16.32 -18.69
N ASP A 757 3.74 -17.50 -19.03
CA ASP A 757 2.32 -17.83 -18.93
C ASP A 757 1.99 -18.41 -17.55
N MET A 758 1.15 -17.71 -16.77
CA MET A 758 0.75 -18.16 -15.44
C MET A 758 -0.29 -19.29 -15.44
N ALA A 759 -0.91 -19.60 -16.60
CA ALA A 759 -1.87 -20.71 -16.69
C ALA A 759 -1.26 -22.10 -16.43
N ALA A 760 0.08 -22.20 -16.39
CA ALA A 760 0.81 -23.45 -16.12
C ALA A 760 1.17 -23.68 -14.63
N PHE A 761 0.85 -22.76 -13.71
CA PHE A 761 1.32 -22.84 -12.31
C PHE A 761 0.27 -23.27 -11.28
N LEU A 762 -1.02 -23.17 -11.60
CA LEU A 762 -2.13 -23.51 -10.68
C LEU A 762 -2.99 -24.63 -11.25
N GLY A 763 -2.66 -25.88 -10.90
CA GLY A 763 -3.38 -27.07 -11.37
C GLY A 763 -4.37 -27.62 -10.35
N ASN A 764 -5.64 -27.22 -10.44
CA ASN A 764 -6.86 -28.01 -10.19
C ASN A 764 -8.12 -27.16 -10.46
#